data_AF-A0A1H3CSH4-F1
#
_entry.id   AF-A0A1H3CSH4-F1
#
_cell.length_a   1.000
_cell.length_b   1.000
_cell.length_c   1.000
_cell.angle_alpha   90.00
_cell.angle_beta   90.00
_cell.angle_gamma   90.00
#
_symmetry.space_group_name_H-M   'P 1'
#
loop_
_entity.id
_entity.type
_entity.pdbx_description
1 polymer ?
#
loop_
_entity_poly.entity_id
_entity_poly.type
_entity_poly.pdbx_seq_one_letter_code
_entity_poly.pdbx_strand_id
1 'polypeptide(L)'
;MVFKLTLHKHVKSLSSVFLASVLVLGSIAPTALAEEQTSAAKEAQQVKVLNPETASVFLDKFFNSPEAMAQYVGASVVIVKDGEVVAQEGYGYSDLAAQSQVDPEETAFRVASVSKTFNAVAAMQLVEQGKIDLKADIKQYIKGLEFDNPYDKPVTIEHLLTHTTGFEIRDPQQEDIHTDFDKTVSIEDYVREHMPPVVREPGSSYMYDNFASLLLGLVVQEVSGQPYEEYMQDHIFEPLGMKNSSFLLTDRFKEQLATGYDAAKNPVDLYAISPNPMPHGGMLTTAEDISQFMIAFLNGGTDGENRILSESTVDSMEIYRSAIHPLLPDTTYGFEAAFQLPGAGSSPKIITKGGDLIGFSSYLFLIPEQNTGVFLTYNQTGALRSLFYPAFINEFFPQYAEAAEFDDYEPQSADELQRYAGLYADLRLSTIVSSVSGAEEQAGKMAIQDAFLGPRVLTQVEENLFVDEISGQFTAFKEHEDGSVYLKEPYLNPMGYERKGVAPAGFRDVSPSSPYAEALYALQSLGYYPNDASTSVNPKHIVTRAEFVEEILKVSNIPASKTSPAEGTDWAQHASAGYIQSALEIGMMGDTKQFKPNQAITRQEAAVMLWRIYKLQYPDELFTEVKLSGNTSEWAVPAVKMMIGLGIYGPEVDIHSDGSADFQSKKPLNVQENAAFIYKLLTQPTDQIAAALASEQAQAATSSGEE
;
A
#
# COMPACT_ATOMS: atom_id res chain seq x y z
N MET A 1 9.49 42.23 -12.13
CA MET A 1 9.78 42.85 -10.81
C MET A 1 8.54 42.69 -9.92
N VAL A 2 8.26 41.48 -9.46
CA VAL A 2 7.16 41.16 -8.54
C VAL A 2 7.59 39.93 -7.72
N PHE A 3 7.75 40.18 -6.43
CA PHE A 3 7.73 39.31 -5.25
C PHE A 3 8.46 37.96 -5.21
N LYS A 4 9.72 38.04 -4.75
CA LYS A 4 10.28 37.15 -3.72
C LYS A 4 9.47 37.29 -2.42
N LEU A 5 9.01 36.17 -1.85
CA LEU A 5 8.61 36.07 -0.45
C LEU A 5 9.01 34.68 0.08
N THR A 6 10.22 34.65 0.61
CA THR A 6 10.68 33.93 1.81
C THR A 6 10.05 32.55 2.10
N LEU A 7 10.57 31.50 1.47
CA LEU A 7 10.54 30.12 1.98
C LEU A 7 11.53 30.02 3.16
N HIS A 8 11.04 30.15 4.38
CA HIS A 8 11.74 29.76 5.61
C HIS A 8 10.71 29.10 6.53
N LYS A 9 10.47 27.80 6.30
CA LYS A 9 9.80 26.83 7.20
C LYS A 9 9.69 25.48 6.46
N HIS A 10 10.82 24.79 6.27
CA HIS A 10 10.87 23.43 5.68
C HIS A 10 11.51 22.43 6.64
N VAL A 11 10.92 22.30 7.84
CA VAL A 11 11.29 21.21 8.79
C VAL A 11 10.05 20.62 9.47
N LYS A 12 8.82 20.90 8.99
CA LYS A 12 7.58 20.48 9.68
C LYS A 12 6.53 19.80 8.80
N SER A 13 6.85 19.46 7.56
CA SER A 13 5.89 18.90 6.60
C SER A 13 6.38 17.58 6.00
N LEU A 14 6.91 16.69 6.85
CA LEU A 14 7.06 15.27 6.49
C LEU A 14 5.77 14.47 6.79
N SER A 15 4.78 15.09 7.45
CA SER A 15 3.55 14.47 7.97
C SER A 15 2.65 13.82 6.90
N SER A 16 2.79 14.20 5.63
CA SER A 16 2.00 13.65 4.52
C SER A 16 2.71 12.53 3.76
N VAL A 17 3.99 12.27 4.04
CA VAL A 17 4.79 11.30 3.26
C VAL A 17 4.55 9.86 3.72
N PHE A 18 4.19 9.62 4.99
CA PHE A 18 4.00 8.25 5.48
C PHE A 18 2.70 7.58 4.98
N LEU A 19 1.63 8.36 4.79
CA LEU A 19 0.43 7.88 4.08
C LEU A 19 0.68 7.80 2.55
N ALA A 20 1.46 8.75 2.00
CA ALA A 20 1.80 8.76 0.57
C ALA A 20 2.81 7.68 0.15
N SER A 21 3.57 7.09 1.09
CA SER A 21 4.49 5.97 0.79
C SER A 21 3.74 4.68 0.45
N VAL A 22 2.46 4.59 0.83
CA VAL A 22 1.55 3.50 0.46
C VAL A 22 0.60 3.92 -0.67
N LEU A 23 0.43 5.24 -0.89
CA LEU A 23 -0.42 5.83 -1.95
C LEU A 23 0.41 6.43 -3.09
N VAL A 24 1.30 5.64 -3.69
CA VAL A 24 1.70 5.83 -5.10
C VAL A 24 1.15 4.65 -5.91
N LEU A 25 -0.16 4.43 -5.80
CA LEU A 25 -0.94 3.63 -6.71
C LEU A 25 -2.05 4.56 -7.22
N GLY A 26 -2.06 4.80 -8.53
CA GLY A 26 -3.11 5.59 -9.17
C GLY A 26 -2.67 6.97 -9.65
N SER A 27 -1.81 7.01 -10.66
CA SER A 27 -1.89 8.08 -11.68
C SER A 27 -1.16 7.69 -12.96
N ILE A 28 -1.52 6.54 -13.52
CA ILE A 28 -1.57 6.37 -14.97
C ILE A 28 -2.81 5.52 -15.21
N ALA A 29 -3.91 6.12 -15.67
CA ALA A 29 -4.95 5.34 -16.31
C ALA A 29 -4.33 4.71 -17.57
N PRO A 30 -4.17 3.38 -17.66
CA PRO A 30 -3.56 2.76 -18.83
C PRO A 30 -4.58 2.63 -19.98
N THR A 31 -5.75 3.26 -19.90
CA THR A 31 -6.82 3.15 -20.89
C THR A 31 -6.37 3.55 -22.30
N ALA A 32 -5.43 4.48 -22.44
CA ALA A 32 -4.84 4.81 -23.75
C ALA A 32 -3.75 3.83 -24.22
N LEU A 33 -3.10 3.10 -23.30
CA LEU A 33 -2.07 2.10 -23.62
C LEU A 33 -2.68 0.73 -23.97
N ALA A 34 -3.83 0.38 -23.40
CA ALA A 34 -4.50 -0.90 -23.64
C ALA A 34 -5.05 -1.04 -25.08
N GLU A 35 -5.60 0.04 -25.65
CA GLU A 35 -6.10 0.03 -27.04
C GLU A 35 -4.97 0.10 -28.10
N GLU A 36 -3.85 0.77 -27.82
CA GLU A 36 -2.70 0.76 -28.75
C GLU A 36 -1.89 -0.55 -28.68
N GLN A 37 -1.78 -1.19 -27.51
CA GLN A 37 -1.02 -2.45 -27.35
C GLN A 37 -1.76 -3.67 -27.91
N THR A 38 -3.09 -3.72 -27.85
CA THR A 38 -3.87 -4.85 -28.41
C THR A 38 -3.82 -4.93 -29.93
N SER A 39 -3.59 -3.81 -30.63
CA SER A 39 -3.35 -3.77 -32.08
C SER A 39 -1.93 -4.23 -32.46
N ALA A 40 -0.94 -3.95 -31.62
CA ALA A 40 0.45 -4.32 -31.84
C ALA A 40 0.76 -5.80 -31.50
N ALA A 41 -0.03 -6.43 -30.62
CA ALA A 41 0.20 -7.79 -30.13
C ALA A 41 -0.15 -8.95 -31.11
N LYS A 42 -0.50 -8.64 -32.37
CA LYS A 42 -0.87 -9.66 -33.38
C LYS A 42 0.16 -9.85 -34.50
N GLU A 43 1.30 -9.18 -34.45
CA GLU A 43 2.49 -9.67 -35.15
C GLU A 43 3.19 -10.66 -34.23
N ALA A 44 3.44 -11.88 -34.71
CA ALA A 44 4.19 -12.90 -33.98
C ALA A 44 5.60 -12.35 -33.67
N GLN A 45 5.75 -11.67 -32.54
CA GLN A 45 7.04 -11.22 -32.05
C GLN A 45 7.87 -12.46 -31.78
N GLN A 46 8.94 -12.61 -32.54
CA GLN A 46 9.88 -13.70 -32.36
C GLN A 46 10.49 -13.54 -30.97
N VAL A 47 10.26 -14.51 -30.08
CA VAL A 47 10.82 -14.54 -28.72
C VAL A 47 12.30 -14.24 -28.79
N LYS A 48 12.74 -13.16 -28.13
CA LYS A 48 14.16 -12.79 -28.13
C LYS A 48 14.87 -13.58 -27.04
N VAL A 49 15.97 -14.21 -27.43
CA VAL A 49 16.84 -14.89 -26.47
C VAL A 49 17.50 -13.85 -25.58
N LEU A 50 17.40 -14.00 -24.26
CA LEU A 50 18.13 -13.18 -23.30
C LEU A 50 19.63 -13.52 -23.35
N ASN A 51 20.44 -12.56 -23.76
CA ASN A 51 21.90 -12.62 -23.79
C ASN A 51 22.46 -11.19 -23.61
N PRO A 52 23.78 -10.99 -23.47
CA PRO A 52 24.32 -9.65 -23.22
C PRO A 52 23.96 -8.59 -24.28
N GLU A 53 23.94 -8.94 -25.56
CA GLU A 53 23.59 -8.01 -26.64
C GLU A 53 22.11 -7.60 -26.58
N THR A 54 21.21 -8.58 -26.45
CA THR A 54 19.77 -8.31 -26.41
C THR A 54 19.35 -7.63 -25.12
N ALA A 55 19.98 -7.96 -23.99
CA ALA A 55 19.77 -7.30 -22.70
C ALA A 55 20.19 -5.83 -22.77
N SER A 56 21.40 -5.53 -23.26
CA SER A 56 21.89 -4.15 -23.42
C SER A 56 20.96 -3.31 -24.31
N VAL A 57 20.54 -3.84 -25.46
CA VAL A 57 19.59 -3.14 -26.35
C VAL A 57 18.24 -2.89 -25.69
N PHE A 58 17.72 -3.86 -24.94
CA PHE A 58 16.47 -3.70 -24.20
C PHE A 58 16.58 -2.62 -23.12
N LEU A 59 17.63 -2.68 -22.29
CA LEU A 59 17.85 -1.73 -21.19
C LEU A 59 18.03 -0.31 -21.74
N ASP A 60 18.85 -0.11 -22.77
CA ASP A 60 19.04 1.20 -23.39
C ASP A 60 17.74 1.75 -23.97
N LYS A 61 16.95 0.91 -24.65
CA LYS A 61 15.65 1.33 -25.16
C LYS A 61 14.69 1.72 -24.04
N PHE A 62 14.62 0.90 -22.99
CA PHE A 62 13.70 1.11 -21.87
C PHE A 62 14.07 2.37 -21.08
N PHE A 63 15.31 2.48 -20.62
CA PHE A 63 15.74 3.59 -19.77
C PHE A 63 15.81 4.93 -20.50
N ASN A 64 15.98 4.94 -21.83
CA ASN A 64 15.88 6.17 -22.63
C ASN A 64 14.44 6.52 -23.07
N SER A 65 13.43 5.74 -22.66
CA SER A 65 12.04 6.10 -22.94
C SER A 65 11.59 7.28 -22.08
N PRO A 66 10.75 8.20 -22.61
CA PRO A 66 10.22 9.32 -21.82
C PRO A 66 9.49 8.87 -20.55
N GLU A 67 8.77 7.75 -20.62
CA GLU A 67 8.03 7.17 -19.51
C GLU A 67 8.96 6.70 -18.40
N ALA A 68 10.04 5.99 -18.74
CA ALA A 68 11.04 5.55 -17.76
C ALA A 68 11.80 6.75 -17.17
N MET A 69 12.28 7.69 -17.99
CA MET A 69 13.06 8.86 -17.53
C MET A 69 12.28 9.77 -16.57
N ALA A 70 10.94 9.75 -16.61
CA ALA A 70 10.10 10.46 -15.65
C ALA A 70 10.14 9.83 -14.25
N GLN A 71 10.45 8.54 -14.14
CA GLN A 71 10.32 7.75 -12.91
C GLN A 71 11.62 7.58 -12.12
N TYR A 72 12.75 8.12 -12.60
CA TYR A 72 14.02 8.09 -11.87
C TYR A 72 14.88 9.35 -12.06
N VAL A 73 15.79 9.57 -11.11
CA VAL A 73 16.93 10.49 -11.23
C VAL A 73 18.20 9.70 -11.56
N GLY A 74 18.42 8.62 -10.83
CA GLY A 74 19.40 7.57 -11.06
C GLY A 74 18.80 6.19 -10.81
N ALA A 75 19.24 5.21 -11.59
CA ALA A 75 18.82 3.83 -11.46
C ALA A 75 20.00 2.88 -11.70
N SER A 76 19.98 1.73 -11.05
CA SER A 76 20.91 0.64 -11.30
C SER A 76 20.12 -0.64 -11.55
N VAL A 77 20.56 -1.42 -12.54
CA VAL A 77 19.92 -2.67 -12.93
C VAL A 77 20.99 -3.74 -13.18
N VAL A 78 20.72 -4.95 -12.71
CA VAL A 78 21.51 -6.13 -13.05
C VAL A 78 20.59 -7.27 -13.47
N ILE A 79 21.01 -8.00 -14.51
CA ILE A 79 20.34 -9.18 -15.04
C ILE A 79 21.35 -10.33 -14.97
N VAL A 80 20.95 -11.42 -14.33
CA VAL A 80 21.70 -12.68 -14.30
C VAL A 80 20.94 -13.76 -15.06
N LYS A 81 21.69 -14.62 -15.76
CA LYS A 81 21.15 -15.74 -16.51
C LYS A 81 22.15 -16.89 -16.49
N ASP A 82 21.67 -18.08 -16.15
CA ASP A 82 22.46 -19.32 -16.18
C ASP A 82 23.79 -19.22 -15.38
N GLY A 83 23.75 -18.53 -14.24
CA GLY A 83 24.89 -18.36 -13.34
C GLY A 83 25.85 -17.21 -13.70
N GLU A 84 25.55 -16.42 -14.74
CA GLU A 84 26.40 -15.31 -15.20
C GLU A 84 25.64 -13.98 -15.20
N VAL A 85 26.35 -12.87 -14.96
CA VAL A 85 25.83 -11.52 -15.18
C VAL A 85 25.79 -11.24 -16.68
N VAL A 86 24.59 -11.06 -17.24
CA VAL A 86 24.42 -10.75 -18.67
C VAL A 86 24.33 -9.27 -18.97
N ALA A 87 23.89 -8.46 -18.00
CA ALA A 87 23.93 -7.00 -18.07
C ALA A 87 23.98 -6.40 -16.68
N GLN A 88 24.75 -5.32 -16.51
CA GLN A 88 24.86 -4.57 -15.28
C GLN A 88 25.10 -3.11 -15.63
N GLU A 89 24.10 -2.27 -15.42
CA GLU A 89 24.09 -0.90 -15.94
C GLU A 89 23.66 0.12 -14.88
N GLY A 90 24.24 1.32 -14.99
CA GLY A 90 23.88 2.50 -14.22
C GLY A 90 23.34 3.59 -15.14
N TYR A 91 22.16 4.10 -14.81
CA TYR A 91 21.49 5.17 -15.56
C TYR A 91 21.33 6.42 -14.70
N GLY A 92 21.49 7.59 -15.29
CA GLY A 92 21.27 8.86 -14.61
C GLY A 92 22.30 9.17 -13.51
N TYR A 93 21.84 9.74 -12.40
CA TYR A 93 22.72 10.32 -11.37
C TYR A 93 22.44 9.76 -9.97
N SER A 94 23.51 9.33 -9.28
CA SER A 94 23.50 9.03 -7.85
C SER A 94 23.39 10.32 -7.01
N ASP A 95 23.94 11.42 -7.52
CA ASP A 95 23.74 12.78 -7.03
C ASP A 95 23.59 13.74 -8.21
N LEU A 96 22.37 14.25 -8.40
CA LEU A 96 22.02 15.18 -9.48
C LEU A 96 22.72 16.55 -9.35
N ALA A 97 22.95 17.03 -8.12
CA ALA A 97 23.57 18.33 -7.88
C ALA A 97 25.08 18.27 -8.15
N ALA A 98 25.73 17.17 -7.77
CA ALA A 98 27.13 16.91 -8.08
C ALA A 98 27.35 16.38 -9.51
N GLN A 99 26.28 15.98 -10.20
CA GLN A 99 26.32 15.25 -11.47
C GLN A 99 27.12 13.93 -11.40
N SER A 100 27.13 13.29 -10.24
CA SER A 100 27.74 11.97 -10.04
C SER A 100 26.88 10.91 -10.72
N GLN A 101 27.46 10.13 -11.62
CA GLN A 101 26.74 9.06 -12.30
C GLN A 101 26.47 7.89 -11.35
N VAL A 102 25.41 7.13 -11.64
CA VAL A 102 25.22 5.84 -10.97
C VAL A 102 26.26 4.86 -11.47
N ASP A 103 27.01 4.28 -10.53
CA ASP A 103 27.92 3.17 -10.74
C ASP A 103 27.28 1.90 -10.15
N PRO A 104 26.96 0.87 -10.95
CA PRO A 104 26.29 -0.33 -10.46
C PRO A 104 27.13 -1.19 -9.49
N GLU A 105 28.45 -1.03 -9.47
CA GLU A 105 29.36 -1.75 -8.56
C GLU A 105 29.50 -1.05 -7.21
N GLU A 106 29.48 0.29 -7.20
CA GLU A 106 29.87 1.10 -6.04
C GLU A 106 28.75 1.96 -5.43
N THR A 107 27.74 2.33 -6.22
CA THR A 107 26.64 3.20 -5.74
C THR A 107 25.65 2.38 -4.93
N ALA A 108 25.61 2.62 -3.62
CA ALA A 108 24.68 1.95 -2.73
C ALA A 108 23.29 2.60 -2.81
N PHE A 109 22.25 1.78 -2.70
CA PHE A 109 20.85 2.21 -2.59
C PHE A 109 20.23 1.60 -1.34
N ARG A 110 19.25 2.29 -0.74
CA ARG A 110 18.33 1.63 0.20
C ARG A 110 17.40 0.75 -0.61
N VAL A 111 17.34 -0.55 -0.28
CA VAL A 111 16.50 -1.51 -1.02
C VAL A 111 15.22 -1.90 -0.29
N ALA A 112 14.96 -1.24 0.84
CA ALA A 112 13.70 -1.34 1.55
C ALA A 112 13.31 -2.82 1.74
N SER A 113 12.08 -3.20 1.40
CA SER A 113 11.55 -4.54 1.66
C SER A 113 12.24 -5.70 0.92
N VAL A 114 13.14 -5.47 -0.04
CA VAL A 114 14.05 -6.53 -0.53
C VAL A 114 14.87 -7.14 0.62
N SER A 115 15.10 -6.36 1.70
CA SER A 115 15.69 -6.84 2.97
C SER A 115 15.00 -8.10 3.52
N LYS A 116 13.68 -8.25 3.32
CA LYS A 116 12.91 -9.38 3.85
C LYS A 116 13.33 -10.71 3.24
N THR A 117 13.77 -10.70 1.98
CA THR A 117 14.30 -11.89 1.31
C THR A 117 15.55 -12.39 2.02
N PHE A 118 16.48 -11.48 2.34
CA PHE A 118 17.70 -11.79 3.08
C PHE A 118 17.40 -12.22 4.53
N ASN A 119 16.45 -11.56 5.19
CA ASN A 119 15.99 -11.95 6.52
C ASN A 119 15.38 -13.37 6.53
N ALA A 120 14.61 -13.73 5.50
CA ALA A 120 14.06 -15.07 5.33
C ALA A 120 15.16 -16.11 5.10
N VAL A 121 16.19 -15.80 4.30
CA VAL A 121 17.38 -16.67 4.12
C VAL A 121 18.04 -16.96 5.48
N ALA A 122 18.25 -15.92 6.31
CA ALA A 122 18.84 -16.10 7.64
C ALA A 122 17.99 -17.00 8.54
N ALA A 123 16.66 -16.80 8.56
CA ALA A 123 15.76 -17.67 9.29
C ALA A 123 15.78 -19.12 8.77
N MET A 124 15.80 -19.30 7.45
CA MET A 124 15.81 -20.62 6.83
C MET A 124 17.14 -21.36 7.03
N GLN A 125 18.29 -20.67 7.11
CA GLN A 125 19.56 -21.26 7.56
C GLN A 125 19.44 -21.87 8.97
N LEU A 126 18.73 -21.20 9.88
CA LEU A 126 18.51 -21.71 11.24
C LEU A 126 17.47 -22.85 11.26
N VAL A 127 16.52 -22.87 10.33
CA VAL A 127 15.60 -24.01 10.11
C VAL A 127 16.39 -25.24 9.64
N GLU A 128 17.27 -25.08 8.66
CA GLU A 128 18.14 -26.16 8.16
C GLU A 128 19.02 -26.76 9.27
N GLN A 129 19.51 -25.91 10.18
CA GLN A 129 20.30 -26.32 11.34
C GLN A 129 19.46 -27.00 12.44
N GLY A 130 18.14 -27.09 12.27
CA GLY A 130 17.21 -27.64 13.26
C GLY A 130 17.05 -26.78 14.51
N LYS A 131 17.43 -25.49 14.44
CA LYS A 131 17.32 -24.53 15.54
C LYS A 131 15.97 -23.81 15.55
N ILE A 132 15.33 -23.70 14.39
CA ILE A 132 13.98 -23.16 14.22
C ILE A 132 13.08 -24.23 13.63
N ASP A 133 11.93 -24.46 14.27
CA ASP A 133 10.79 -25.17 13.71
C ASP A 133 9.77 -24.15 13.16
N LEU A 134 9.45 -24.28 11.87
CA LEU A 134 8.48 -23.43 11.17
C LEU A 134 7.09 -23.42 11.81
N LYS A 135 6.68 -24.52 12.45
CA LYS A 135 5.35 -24.67 13.05
C LYS A 135 5.32 -24.34 14.55
N ALA A 136 6.47 -24.04 15.15
CA ALA A 136 6.54 -23.66 16.55
C ALA A 136 6.01 -22.24 16.77
N ASP A 137 5.45 -22.02 17.96
CA ASP A 137 5.00 -20.71 18.43
C ASP A 137 6.20 -19.76 18.56
N ILE A 138 6.07 -18.52 18.07
CA ILE A 138 7.10 -17.48 18.14
C ILE A 138 7.53 -17.19 19.59
N LYS A 139 6.63 -17.38 20.57
CA LYS A 139 6.93 -17.19 22.01
C LYS A 139 7.99 -18.16 22.54
N GLN A 140 8.27 -19.25 21.83
CA GLN A 140 9.33 -20.20 22.20
C GLN A 140 10.73 -19.64 21.97
N TYR A 141 10.88 -18.70 21.03
CA TYR A 141 12.18 -18.18 20.61
C TYR A 141 12.51 -16.81 21.23
N ILE A 142 11.49 -15.99 21.52
CA ILE A 142 11.69 -14.65 22.07
C ILE A 142 11.31 -14.64 23.56
N LYS A 143 12.32 -14.52 24.42
CA LYS A 143 12.14 -14.63 25.88
C LYS A 143 11.25 -13.51 26.43
N GLY A 144 10.15 -13.90 27.08
CA GLY A 144 9.23 -12.97 27.72
C GLY A 144 8.47 -12.10 26.72
N LEU A 145 8.25 -12.60 25.50
CA LEU A 145 7.35 -12.01 24.53
C LEU A 145 5.90 -12.25 24.96
N GLU A 146 5.15 -11.18 25.18
CA GLU A 146 3.75 -11.21 25.56
C GLU A 146 2.92 -10.39 24.56
N PHE A 147 1.79 -10.94 24.15
CA PHE A 147 0.79 -10.28 23.31
C PHE A 147 -0.55 -10.98 23.48
N ASP A 148 -1.64 -10.22 23.29
CA ASP A 148 -2.99 -10.75 23.33
C ASP A 148 -3.28 -11.56 22.06
N ASN A 149 -3.78 -12.78 22.25
CA ASN A 149 -4.24 -13.65 21.17
C ASN A 149 -5.54 -14.31 21.62
N PRO A 150 -6.70 -13.86 21.10
CA PRO A 150 -8.00 -14.40 21.49
C PRO A 150 -8.31 -15.75 20.83
N TYR A 151 -7.42 -16.26 19.96
CA TYR A 151 -7.60 -17.51 19.22
C TYR A 151 -6.82 -18.65 19.87
N ASP A 152 -7.36 -19.87 19.79
CA ASP A 152 -6.72 -21.10 20.28
C ASP A 152 -5.54 -21.58 19.40
N LYS A 153 -5.14 -20.80 18.39
CA LYS A 153 -4.03 -21.09 17.47
C LYS A 153 -2.84 -20.16 17.74
N PRO A 154 -1.61 -20.69 17.85
CA PRO A 154 -0.43 -19.87 18.04
C PRO A 154 -0.05 -19.12 16.76
N VAL A 155 0.68 -18.01 16.93
CA VAL A 155 1.43 -17.39 15.82
C VAL A 155 2.72 -18.16 15.65
N THR A 156 2.98 -18.69 14.45
CA THR A 156 4.14 -19.54 14.17
C THR A 156 5.22 -18.80 13.38
N ILE A 157 6.42 -19.38 13.28
CA ILE A 157 7.49 -18.85 12.43
C ILE A 157 7.07 -18.80 10.96
N GLU A 158 6.35 -19.83 10.49
CA GLU A 158 5.80 -19.84 9.14
C GLU A 158 4.87 -18.64 8.92
N HIS A 159 4.01 -18.32 9.89
CA HIS A 159 3.13 -17.15 9.76
C HIS A 159 3.90 -15.84 9.64
N LEU A 160 5.07 -15.71 10.27
CA LEU A 160 5.95 -14.55 10.11
C LEU A 160 6.50 -14.47 8.67
N LEU A 161 6.97 -15.61 8.14
CA LEU A 161 7.52 -15.72 6.79
C LEU A 161 6.47 -15.49 5.69
N THR A 162 5.21 -15.86 5.95
CA THR A 162 4.12 -15.82 4.95
C THR A 162 3.12 -14.68 5.18
N HIS A 163 3.41 -13.73 6.08
CA HIS A 163 2.51 -12.60 6.35
C HIS A 163 1.05 -13.01 6.67
N THR A 164 0.89 -14.10 7.44
CA THR A 164 -0.42 -14.63 7.88
C THR A 164 -0.54 -14.65 9.40
N THR A 165 0.17 -13.75 10.08
CA THR A 165 0.23 -13.67 11.56
C THR A 165 -1.11 -13.43 12.23
N GLY A 166 -1.99 -12.69 11.55
CA GLY A 166 -3.24 -12.20 12.12
C GLY A 166 -3.06 -10.98 13.04
N PHE A 167 -1.86 -10.43 13.15
CA PHE A 167 -1.60 -9.22 13.93
C PHE A 167 -2.35 -8.00 13.39
N GLU A 168 -2.74 -7.11 14.30
CA GLU A 168 -3.06 -5.74 13.92
C GLU A 168 -1.84 -5.09 13.26
N ILE A 169 -2.06 -4.32 12.21
CA ILE A 169 -0.98 -3.68 11.48
C ILE A 169 -0.12 -2.78 12.37
N ARG A 170 1.20 -2.88 12.20
CA ARG A 170 2.17 -2.03 12.89
C ARG A 170 3.32 -1.69 11.95
N ASP A 171 3.24 -0.50 11.35
CA ASP A 171 4.31 0.03 10.50
C ASP A 171 5.14 1.07 11.27
N PRO A 172 6.39 1.33 10.83
CA PRO A 172 7.17 2.44 11.36
C PRO A 172 6.39 3.75 11.27
N GLN A 173 6.61 4.65 12.23
CA GLN A 173 5.92 5.92 12.34
C GLN A 173 6.85 7.08 11.98
N GLN A 174 6.30 8.29 11.85
CA GLN A 174 7.08 9.48 11.54
C GLN A 174 8.17 9.78 12.60
N GLU A 175 7.92 9.43 13.87
CA GLU A 175 8.86 9.62 14.98
C GLU A 175 10.06 8.65 14.93
N ASP A 176 9.94 7.58 14.15
CA ASP A 176 11.02 6.62 13.93
C ASP A 176 12.07 7.15 12.96
N ILE A 177 11.72 8.15 12.13
CA ILE A 177 12.65 8.81 11.22
C ILE A 177 13.33 9.98 11.92
N HIS A 178 14.66 9.99 11.92
CA HIS A 178 15.44 11.06 12.54
C HIS A 178 16.78 11.30 11.82
N THR A 179 17.40 12.44 12.13
CA THR A 179 18.75 12.82 11.65
C THR A 179 19.82 12.62 12.72
N ASP A 180 19.46 12.04 13.86
CA ASP A 180 20.42 11.60 14.88
C ASP A 180 20.99 10.23 14.50
N PHE A 181 22.13 10.22 13.83
CA PHE A 181 22.77 8.97 13.37
C PHE A 181 23.46 8.19 14.51
N ASP A 182 23.55 8.76 15.71
CA ASP A 182 24.13 8.12 16.89
C ASP A 182 23.05 7.46 17.77
N LYS A 183 21.76 7.77 17.53
CA LYS A 183 20.63 7.12 18.21
C LYS A 183 20.53 5.66 17.76
N THR A 184 20.57 4.76 18.74
CA THR A 184 20.32 3.32 18.57
C THR A 184 19.07 2.92 19.31
N VAL A 185 18.13 2.29 18.60
CA VAL A 185 16.98 1.60 19.19
C VAL A 185 17.11 0.15 18.75
N SER A 186 17.26 -0.76 19.71
CA SER A 186 17.42 -2.18 19.43
C SER A 186 16.14 -2.78 18.87
N ILE A 187 16.25 -3.89 18.12
CA ILE A 187 15.08 -4.64 17.64
C ILE A 187 14.19 -5.06 18.82
N GLU A 188 14.80 -5.55 19.90
CA GLU A 188 14.08 -6.04 21.09
C GLU A 188 13.29 -4.91 21.78
N ASP A 189 13.92 -3.76 22.03
CA ASP A 189 13.25 -2.62 22.67
C ASP A 189 12.08 -2.12 21.83
N TYR A 190 12.27 -2.03 20.50
CA TYR A 190 11.22 -1.61 19.59
C TYR A 190 10.05 -2.58 19.58
N VAL A 191 10.31 -3.89 19.51
CA VAL A 191 9.28 -4.94 19.57
C VAL A 191 8.51 -4.87 20.88
N ARG A 192 9.21 -4.74 22.02
CA ARG A 192 8.56 -4.65 23.35
C ARG A 192 7.66 -3.43 23.49
N GLU A 193 8.03 -2.31 22.88
CA GLU A 193 7.22 -1.08 22.90
C GLU A 193 6.01 -1.14 21.95
N HIS A 194 6.16 -1.79 20.79
CA HIS A 194 5.21 -1.69 19.68
C HIS A 194 4.40 -2.97 19.39
N MET A 195 4.56 -4.04 20.18
CA MET A 195 3.89 -5.33 19.95
C MET A 195 2.36 -5.20 19.77
N PRO A 196 1.80 -5.56 18.60
CA PRO A 196 0.37 -5.51 18.36
C PRO A 196 -0.36 -6.76 18.92
N PRO A 197 -1.68 -6.66 19.20
CA PRO A 197 -2.52 -7.82 19.46
C PRO A 197 -2.81 -8.61 18.17
N VAL A 198 -3.23 -9.88 18.33
CA VAL A 198 -3.79 -10.68 17.23
C VAL A 198 -5.28 -10.36 17.08
N VAL A 199 -5.70 -9.95 15.88
CA VAL A 199 -7.08 -9.53 15.57
C VAL A 199 -7.76 -10.37 14.49
N ARG A 200 -7.02 -11.33 13.90
CA ARG A 200 -7.48 -12.35 12.97
C ARG A 200 -6.85 -13.67 13.33
N GLU A 201 -7.52 -14.78 13.05
CA GLU A 201 -6.99 -16.10 13.37
C GLU A 201 -5.65 -16.33 12.65
N PRO A 202 -4.55 -16.69 13.35
CA PRO A 202 -3.28 -16.93 12.71
C PRO A 202 -3.38 -17.99 11.60
N GLY A 203 -2.88 -17.68 10.41
CA GLY A 203 -2.95 -18.50 9.21
C GLY A 203 -4.20 -18.28 8.34
N SER A 204 -5.21 -17.50 8.77
CA SER A 204 -6.48 -17.42 8.05
C SER A 204 -6.43 -16.54 6.80
N SER A 205 -5.62 -15.48 6.78
CA SER A 205 -5.65 -14.46 5.72
C SER A 205 -4.26 -13.85 5.51
N TYR A 206 -3.93 -13.55 4.26
CA TYR A 206 -2.74 -12.79 3.92
C TYR A 206 -2.94 -11.30 4.17
N MET A 207 -1.99 -10.69 4.88
CA MET A 207 -1.85 -9.25 5.01
C MET A 207 -0.36 -8.96 5.17
N TYR A 208 0.24 -8.28 4.18
CA TYR A 208 1.64 -7.90 4.24
C TYR A 208 1.96 -7.18 5.55
N ASP A 209 3.03 -7.62 6.22
CA ASP A 209 3.28 -7.29 7.62
C ASP A 209 4.78 -7.02 7.85
N ASN A 210 5.12 -5.74 8.03
CA ASN A 210 6.47 -5.31 8.36
C ASN A 210 6.90 -5.75 9.76
N PHE A 211 5.96 -5.74 10.71
CA PHE A 211 6.23 -6.13 12.09
C PHE A 211 6.51 -7.63 12.20
N ALA A 212 5.82 -8.46 11.42
CA ALA A 212 6.12 -9.89 11.29
C ALA A 212 7.57 -10.14 10.87
N SER A 213 8.07 -9.38 9.89
CA SER A 213 9.47 -9.50 9.46
C SER A 213 10.46 -8.93 10.47
N LEU A 214 10.09 -7.87 11.22
CA LEU A 214 10.88 -7.39 12.35
C LEU A 214 11.03 -8.46 13.43
N LEU A 215 9.93 -9.13 13.80
CA LEU A 215 9.94 -10.27 14.72
C LEU A 215 10.80 -11.42 14.20
N LEU A 216 10.74 -11.73 12.90
CA LEU A 216 11.58 -12.77 12.31
C LEU A 216 13.07 -12.45 12.48
N GLY A 217 13.47 -11.18 12.29
CA GLY A 217 14.85 -10.75 12.54
C GLY A 217 15.24 -10.85 14.02
N LEU A 218 14.32 -10.56 14.95
CA LEU A 218 14.55 -10.80 16.38
C LEU A 218 14.71 -12.29 16.69
N VAL A 219 13.92 -13.17 16.06
CA VAL A 219 14.09 -14.61 16.20
C VAL A 219 15.47 -15.06 15.71
N VAL A 220 15.94 -14.55 14.56
CA VAL A 220 17.30 -14.84 14.06
C VAL A 220 18.34 -14.44 15.10
N GLN A 221 18.23 -13.24 15.67
CA GLN A 221 19.15 -12.75 16.71
C GLN A 221 19.13 -13.63 17.97
N GLU A 222 17.95 -13.93 18.51
CA GLU A 222 17.80 -14.72 19.75
C GLU A 222 18.28 -16.16 19.58
N VAL A 223 17.96 -16.79 18.43
CA VAL A 223 18.28 -18.21 18.18
C VAL A 223 19.73 -18.41 17.78
N SER A 224 20.33 -17.48 17.04
CA SER A 224 21.75 -17.53 16.70
C SER A 224 22.65 -17.14 17.89
N GLY A 225 22.17 -16.24 18.76
CA GLY A 225 22.97 -15.62 19.81
C GLY A 225 23.93 -14.53 19.30
N GLN A 226 23.77 -14.08 18.05
CA GLN A 226 24.53 -13.01 17.42
C GLN A 226 23.64 -11.78 17.17
N PRO A 227 24.18 -10.54 17.24
CA PRO A 227 23.49 -9.37 16.70
C PRO A 227 23.05 -9.61 15.25
N TYR A 228 21.85 -9.14 14.90
CA TYR A 228 21.24 -9.41 13.60
C TYR A 228 22.16 -9.03 12.43
N GLU A 229 22.72 -7.83 12.45
CA GLU A 229 23.63 -7.32 11.43
C GLU A 229 24.92 -8.13 11.31
N GLU A 230 25.44 -8.67 12.42
CA GLU A 230 26.62 -9.54 12.42
C GLU A 230 26.28 -10.90 11.81
N TYR A 231 25.10 -11.46 12.12
CA TYR A 231 24.63 -12.69 11.49
C TYR A 231 24.55 -12.53 9.95
N MET A 232 23.96 -11.43 9.48
CA MET A 232 23.84 -11.15 8.05
C MET A 232 25.21 -11.02 7.38
N GLN A 233 26.15 -10.34 8.04
CA GLN A 233 27.53 -10.21 7.56
C GLN A 233 28.21 -11.58 7.44
N ASP A 234 28.27 -12.33 8.54
CA ASP A 234 29.07 -13.55 8.65
C ASP A 234 28.51 -14.74 7.85
N HIS A 235 27.18 -14.81 7.71
CA HIS A 235 26.50 -15.99 7.16
C HIS A 235 25.90 -15.80 5.77
N ILE A 236 25.85 -14.58 5.25
CA ILE A 236 25.29 -14.28 3.93
C ILE A 236 26.22 -13.38 3.12
N PHE A 237 26.57 -12.20 3.62
CA PHE A 237 27.32 -11.23 2.82
C PHE A 237 28.77 -11.63 2.58
N GLU A 238 29.52 -12.03 3.61
CA GLU A 238 30.92 -12.46 3.45
C GLU A 238 31.05 -13.74 2.62
N PRO A 239 30.25 -14.80 2.84
CA PRO A 239 30.31 -15.99 2.00
C PRO A 239 30.06 -15.73 0.52
N LEU A 240 29.21 -14.75 0.18
CA LEU A 240 28.91 -14.40 -1.21
C LEU A 240 29.76 -13.24 -1.75
N GLY A 241 30.70 -12.72 -0.96
CA GLY A 241 31.54 -11.59 -1.36
C GLY A 241 30.80 -10.27 -1.53
N MET A 242 29.62 -10.10 -0.93
CA MET A 242 28.78 -8.89 -0.98
C MET A 242 29.37 -7.77 -0.10
N LYS A 243 30.43 -7.11 -0.58
CA LYS A 243 31.25 -6.17 0.21
C LYS A 243 30.62 -4.80 0.37
N ASN A 244 29.63 -4.45 -0.44
CA ASN A 244 28.91 -3.19 -0.46
C ASN A 244 27.46 -3.39 0.02
N SER A 245 27.24 -4.34 0.93
CA SER A 245 25.95 -4.65 1.56
C SER A 245 25.99 -4.49 3.08
N SER A 246 24.94 -3.93 3.68
CA SER A 246 24.84 -3.73 5.14
C SER A 246 23.42 -3.43 5.58
N PHE A 247 23.10 -3.75 6.83
CA PHE A 247 21.88 -3.29 7.52
C PHE A 247 22.10 -2.02 8.36
N LEU A 248 23.35 -1.54 8.44
CA LEU A 248 23.74 -0.35 9.18
C LEU A 248 24.23 0.75 8.21
N LEU A 249 23.72 1.96 8.41
CA LEU A 249 24.18 3.17 7.72
C LEU A 249 25.47 3.71 8.38
N THR A 250 26.57 3.01 8.18
CA THR A 250 27.91 3.44 8.65
C THR A 250 28.44 4.62 7.84
N ASP A 251 29.51 5.28 8.28
CA ASP A 251 30.09 6.42 7.56
C ASP A 251 30.49 6.07 6.12
N ARG A 252 31.02 4.85 5.90
CA ARG A 252 31.29 4.33 4.54
C ARG A 252 30.00 4.31 3.69
N PHE A 253 28.91 3.78 4.23
CA PHE A 253 27.64 3.73 3.50
C PHE A 253 27.00 5.10 3.32
N LYS A 254 27.22 6.06 4.22
CA LYS A 254 26.77 7.45 4.03
C LYS A 254 27.45 8.09 2.81
N GLU A 255 28.71 7.73 2.52
CA GLU A 255 29.45 8.23 1.35
C GLU A 255 29.06 7.52 0.04
N GLN A 256 28.80 6.21 0.09
CA GLN A 256 28.44 5.40 -1.09
C GLN A 256 26.96 5.53 -1.50
N LEU A 257 26.09 5.91 -0.56
CA LEU A 257 24.64 5.95 -0.76
C LEU A 257 24.24 7.06 -1.74
N ALA A 258 23.49 6.69 -2.78
CA ALA A 258 22.86 7.66 -3.67
C ALA A 258 21.95 8.63 -2.90
N THR A 259 21.88 9.89 -3.33
CA THR A 259 20.91 10.86 -2.83
C THR A 259 19.52 10.42 -3.26
N GLY A 260 18.58 10.32 -2.32
CA GLY A 260 17.17 10.02 -2.61
C GLY A 260 16.42 11.26 -3.12
N TYR A 261 15.40 11.06 -3.95
CA TYR A 261 14.60 12.16 -4.51
C TYR A 261 13.09 11.92 -4.38
N ASP A 262 12.33 13.00 -4.18
CA ASP A 262 10.87 12.96 -4.27
C ASP A 262 10.39 12.87 -5.73
N ALA A 263 9.08 12.72 -5.95
CA ALA A 263 8.50 12.62 -7.29
C ALA A 263 8.71 13.88 -8.16
N ALA A 264 8.98 15.04 -7.54
CA ALA A 264 9.32 16.29 -8.22
C ALA A 264 10.83 16.46 -8.43
N LYS A 265 11.62 15.41 -8.15
CA LYS A 265 13.09 15.38 -8.25
C LYS A 265 13.79 16.38 -7.32
N ASN A 266 13.18 16.73 -6.19
CA ASN A 266 13.87 17.45 -5.12
C ASN A 266 14.66 16.45 -4.25
N PRO A 267 15.88 16.80 -3.82
CA PRO A 267 16.67 15.92 -2.97
C PRO A 267 16.00 15.75 -1.61
N VAL A 268 16.03 14.52 -1.10
CA VAL A 268 15.61 14.14 0.25
C VAL A 268 16.84 14.16 1.16
N ASP A 269 16.72 14.84 2.31
CA ASP A 269 17.78 14.87 3.32
C ASP A 269 18.12 13.45 3.81
N LEU A 270 19.38 13.20 4.12
CA LEU A 270 19.81 11.92 4.69
C LEU A 270 19.13 11.68 6.05
N TYR A 271 18.61 10.48 6.25
CA TYR A 271 17.90 10.09 7.47
C TYR A 271 18.30 8.68 7.96
N ALA A 272 18.04 8.44 9.24
CA ALA A 272 18.04 7.14 9.90
C ALA A 272 16.60 6.75 10.28
N ILE A 273 16.37 5.44 10.48
CA ILE A 273 15.09 4.88 10.92
C ILE A 273 15.34 3.98 12.14
N SER A 274 14.49 4.10 13.16
CA SER A 274 14.43 3.16 14.29
C SER A 274 13.43 2.01 14.02
N PRO A 275 13.69 0.77 14.44
CA PRO A 275 14.93 0.29 15.06
C PRO A 275 16.09 0.23 14.08
N ASN A 276 17.31 0.18 14.60
CA ASN A 276 18.54 0.02 13.81
C ASN A 276 19.41 -1.07 14.46
N PRO A 277 19.66 -2.22 13.78
CA PRO A 277 19.26 -2.54 12.41
C PRO A 277 17.73 -2.73 12.24
N MET A 278 17.27 -2.63 10.99
CA MET A 278 15.87 -2.76 10.59
C MET A 278 15.66 -3.97 9.65
N PRO A 279 15.47 -5.21 10.16
CA PRO A 279 15.36 -6.44 9.35
C PRO A 279 14.32 -6.40 8.23
N HIS A 280 13.25 -5.63 8.42
CA HIS A 280 12.13 -5.55 7.48
C HIS A 280 12.34 -4.53 6.35
N GLY A 281 13.41 -3.73 6.36
CA GLY A 281 13.62 -2.73 5.30
C GLY A 281 14.94 -1.94 5.29
N GLY A 282 15.88 -2.23 6.19
CA GLY A 282 17.06 -1.40 6.43
C GLY A 282 18.27 -1.70 5.55
N MET A 283 18.21 -2.71 4.68
CA MET A 283 19.36 -3.10 3.87
C MET A 283 19.74 -2.01 2.86
N LEU A 284 21.04 -1.76 2.78
CA LEU A 284 21.70 -1.00 1.73
C LEU A 284 22.58 -1.96 0.93
N THR A 285 22.61 -1.82 -0.39
CA THR A 285 23.38 -2.69 -1.29
C THR A 285 23.61 -2.02 -2.65
N THR A 286 24.48 -2.61 -3.46
CA THR A 286 24.70 -2.29 -4.88
C THR A 286 24.05 -3.35 -5.78
N ALA A 287 24.02 -3.11 -7.09
CA ALA A 287 23.52 -4.10 -8.05
C ALA A 287 24.49 -5.28 -8.18
N GLU A 288 25.80 -5.02 -8.18
CA GLU A 288 26.85 -6.05 -8.18
C GLU A 288 26.65 -7.06 -7.04
N ASP A 289 26.47 -6.57 -5.80
CA ASP A 289 26.30 -7.44 -4.63
C ASP A 289 25.01 -8.29 -4.73
N ILE A 290 23.88 -7.71 -5.17
CA ILE A 290 22.65 -8.47 -5.36
C ILE A 290 22.82 -9.53 -6.45
N SER A 291 23.64 -9.29 -7.48
CA SER A 291 23.91 -10.28 -8.52
C SER A 291 24.50 -11.59 -7.94
N GLN A 292 25.40 -11.47 -6.95
CA GLN A 292 26.01 -12.61 -6.27
C GLN A 292 24.96 -13.43 -5.50
N PHE A 293 24.04 -12.73 -4.81
CA PHE A 293 22.89 -13.38 -4.17
C PHE A 293 21.99 -14.08 -5.18
N MET A 294 21.64 -13.43 -6.28
CA MET A 294 20.77 -14.03 -7.30
C MET A 294 21.40 -15.28 -7.92
N ILE A 295 22.69 -15.23 -8.26
CA ILE A 295 23.43 -16.38 -8.79
C ILE A 295 23.42 -17.52 -7.78
N ALA A 296 23.74 -17.25 -6.51
CA ALA A 296 23.76 -18.28 -5.49
C ALA A 296 22.38 -18.89 -5.26
N PHE A 297 21.32 -18.07 -5.15
CA PHE A 297 19.95 -18.54 -4.93
C PHE A 297 19.47 -19.39 -6.11
N LEU A 298 19.59 -18.90 -7.34
CA LEU A 298 19.17 -19.61 -8.56
C LEU A 298 19.98 -20.91 -8.81
N ASN A 299 21.18 -21.02 -8.24
CA ASN A 299 22.01 -22.20 -8.31
C ASN A 299 21.89 -23.08 -7.04
N GLY A 300 20.70 -23.13 -6.44
CA GLY A 300 20.41 -24.01 -5.30
C GLY A 300 21.16 -23.64 -4.02
N GLY A 301 21.46 -22.36 -3.82
CA GLY A 301 22.05 -21.79 -2.60
C GLY A 301 23.58 -21.69 -2.61
N THR A 302 24.24 -21.77 -3.76
CA THR A 302 25.71 -21.76 -3.90
C THR A 302 26.19 -20.96 -5.11
N ASP A 303 27.23 -20.14 -4.94
CA ASP A 303 27.90 -19.46 -6.07
C ASP A 303 28.91 -20.39 -6.81
N GLY A 304 29.16 -21.57 -6.24
CA GLY A 304 30.07 -22.59 -6.76
C GLY A 304 31.32 -22.78 -5.90
N GLU A 305 31.67 -21.77 -5.11
CA GLU A 305 32.76 -21.79 -4.12
C GLU A 305 32.20 -21.87 -2.69
N ASN A 306 31.16 -21.09 -2.40
CA ASN A 306 30.52 -20.95 -1.10
C ASN A 306 29.03 -21.30 -1.18
N ARG A 307 28.49 -21.79 -0.07
CA ARG A 307 27.09 -22.19 0.07
C ARG A 307 26.44 -21.50 1.25
N ILE A 308 25.33 -20.81 1.00
CA ILE A 308 24.53 -20.14 2.02
C ILE A 308 23.26 -20.91 2.41
N LEU A 309 22.75 -21.79 1.54
CA LEU A 309 21.59 -22.65 1.80
C LEU A 309 21.77 -24.01 1.11
N SER A 310 21.10 -25.04 1.59
CA SER A 310 20.93 -26.28 0.83
C SER A 310 19.91 -26.10 -0.29
N GLU A 311 20.07 -26.87 -1.37
CA GLU A 311 19.17 -26.87 -2.53
C GLU A 311 17.71 -27.11 -2.10
N SER A 312 17.47 -28.09 -1.22
CA SER A 312 16.11 -28.38 -0.72
C SER A 312 15.44 -27.23 0.03
N THR A 313 16.22 -26.33 0.62
CA THR A 313 15.68 -25.16 1.31
C THR A 313 15.40 -24.03 0.36
N VAL A 314 16.26 -23.83 -0.65
CA VAL A 314 15.95 -22.94 -1.76
C VAL A 314 14.64 -23.37 -2.43
N ASP A 315 14.50 -24.65 -2.78
CA ASP A 315 13.26 -25.21 -3.33
C ASP A 315 12.06 -24.91 -2.40
N SER A 316 12.24 -25.03 -1.09
CA SER A 316 11.19 -24.74 -0.11
C SER A 316 10.81 -23.24 -0.07
N MET A 317 11.77 -22.35 -0.31
CA MET A 317 11.57 -20.90 -0.37
C MET A 317 10.93 -20.42 -1.68
N GLU A 318 10.96 -21.23 -2.74
CA GLU A 318 10.32 -20.91 -4.03
C GLU A 318 8.82 -21.27 -4.04
N ILE A 319 8.36 -22.12 -3.13
CA ILE A 319 6.97 -22.58 -3.08
C ILE A 319 6.07 -21.52 -2.46
N TYR A 320 5.04 -21.11 -3.21
CA TYR A 320 3.95 -20.29 -2.68
C TYR A 320 3.19 -21.03 -1.57
N ARG A 321 3.10 -20.39 -0.40
CA ARG A 321 2.48 -20.96 0.82
C ARG A 321 1.13 -20.35 1.13
N SER A 322 0.87 -19.17 0.57
CA SER A 322 -0.43 -18.51 0.60
C SER A 322 -0.83 -18.13 -0.81
N ALA A 323 -2.10 -18.40 -1.12
CA ALA A 323 -2.77 -17.95 -2.33
C ALA A 323 -4.27 -17.92 -2.06
N ILE A 324 -4.94 -16.91 -2.61
CA ILE A 324 -6.41 -16.90 -2.69
C ILE A 324 -6.90 -17.74 -3.88
N HIS A 325 -6.08 -17.79 -4.93
CA HIS A 325 -6.29 -18.51 -6.18
C HIS A 325 -4.92 -18.82 -6.83
N PRO A 326 -4.72 -19.91 -7.59
CA PRO A 326 -3.44 -20.21 -8.26
C PRO A 326 -2.88 -19.12 -9.19
N LEU A 327 -3.75 -18.30 -9.80
CA LEU A 327 -3.38 -17.11 -10.61
C LEU A 327 -3.18 -15.83 -9.79
N LEU A 328 -3.46 -15.91 -8.49
CA LEU A 328 -3.29 -14.83 -7.51
C LEU A 328 -2.53 -15.35 -6.27
N PRO A 329 -1.31 -15.90 -6.44
CA PRO A 329 -0.47 -16.24 -5.30
C PRO A 329 -0.19 -15.00 -4.43
N ASP A 330 0.19 -15.21 -3.18
CA ASP A 330 0.54 -14.13 -2.26
C ASP A 330 2.05 -14.10 -1.99
N THR A 331 2.56 -15.15 -1.35
CA THR A 331 3.92 -15.16 -0.83
C THR A 331 4.47 -16.57 -0.63
N THR A 332 5.78 -16.67 -0.75
CA THR A 332 6.59 -17.84 -0.41
C THR A 332 7.28 -17.62 0.94
N TYR A 333 8.38 -18.31 1.24
CA TYR A 333 9.27 -17.87 2.33
C TYR A 333 10.26 -16.84 1.81
N GLY A 334 9.97 -15.55 2.04
CA GLY A 334 10.87 -14.43 1.74
C GLY A 334 10.62 -13.71 0.41
N PHE A 335 9.68 -14.19 -0.40
CA PHE A 335 9.27 -13.55 -1.66
C PHE A 335 7.75 -13.39 -1.75
N GLU A 336 7.31 -12.53 -2.64
CA GLU A 336 5.91 -12.25 -2.96
C GLU A 336 5.60 -12.52 -4.43
N ALA A 337 4.31 -12.60 -4.74
CA ALA A 337 3.83 -12.75 -6.09
C ALA A 337 4.26 -11.62 -7.02
N ALA A 338 4.57 -11.96 -8.27
CA ALA A 338 4.85 -10.98 -9.30
C ALA A 338 3.61 -10.13 -9.63
N PHE A 339 3.80 -8.96 -10.25
CA PHE A 339 2.69 -8.16 -10.73
C PHE A 339 1.78 -8.95 -11.68
N GLN A 340 0.47 -8.71 -11.58
CA GLN A 340 -0.49 -9.27 -12.53
C GLN A 340 -0.28 -8.65 -13.92
N LEU A 341 -0.16 -9.51 -14.92
CA LEU A 341 -0.30 -9.11 -16.31
C LEU A 341 -1.76 -9.30 -16.74
N PRO A 342 -2.40 -8.32 -17.41
CA PRO A 342 -3.79 -8.42 -17.83
C PRO A 342 -4.06 -9.71 -18.61
N GLY A 343 -5.08 -10.45 -18.18
CA GLY A 343 -5.47 -11.75 -18.74
C GLY A 343 -4.60 -12.93 -18.31
N ALA A 344 -3.36 -12.74 -17.89
CA ALA A 344 -2.43 -13.81 -17.50
C ALA A 344 -2.38 -14.05 -15.97
N GLY A 345 -2.63 -13.00 -15.18
CA GLY A 345 -2.51 -13.05 -13.73
C GLY A 345 -1.07 -12.95 -13.24
N SER A 346 -0.83 -13.39 -12.02
CA SER A 346 0.51 -13.45 -11.42
C SER A 346 1.07 -14.86 -11.59
N SER A 347 2.09 -15.02 -12.43
CA SER A 347 2.70 -16.33 -12.70
C SER A 347 3.25 -16.96 -11.41
N PRO A 348 2.83 -18.20 -11.05
CA PRO A 348 3.37 -18.90 -9.89
C PRO A 348 4.81 -19.41 -10.12
N LYS A 349 5.40 -19.15 -11.29
CA LYS A 349 6.78 -19.51 -11.66
C LYS A 349 7.78 -18.39 -11.42
N ILE A 350 7.29 -17.21 -11.09
CA ILE A 350 8.10 -16.01 -10.85
C ILE A 350 7.92 -15.64 -9.40
N ILE A 351 9.01 -15.42 -8.68
CA ILE A 351 9.02 -14.96 -7.29
C ILE A 351 9.68 -13.58 -7.24
N THR A 352 9.13 -12.67 -6.43
CA THR A 352 9.54 -11.26 -6.48
C THR A 352 9.69 -10.66 -5.10
N LYS A 353 10.30 -9.48 -5.03
CA LYS A 353 10.21 -8.60 -3.86
C LYS A 353 10.38 -7.15 -4.31
N GLY A 354 9.34 -6.36 -4.15
CA GLY A 354 9.38 -4.91 -4.21
C GLY A 354 9.82 -4.31 -2.88
N GLY A 355 10.37 -3.11 -2.94
CA GLY A 355 10.66 -2.30 -1.76
C GLY A 355 10.59 -0.81 -2.04
N ASP A 356 10.03 -0.06 -1.09
CA ASP A 356 9.93 1.39 -1.13
C ASP A 356 10.35 1.97 0.23
N LEU A 357 11.16 3.02 0.18
CA LEU A 357 11.48 3.91 1.28
C LEU A 357 11.52 5.34 0.75
N ILE A 358 11.55 6.33 1.65
CA ILE A 358 11.58 7.74 1.25
C ILE A 358 12.78 7.98 0.34
N GLY A 359 12.50 8.32 -0.92
CA GLY A 359 13.51 8.62 -1.94
C GLY A 359 14.14 7.40 -2.64
N PHE A 360 13.67 6.18 -2.39
CA PHE A 360 14.23 4.96 -2.99
C PHE A 360 13.15 3.93 -3.28
N SER A 361 13.30 3.25 -4.41
CA SER A 361 12.46 2.11 -4.77
C SER A 361 13.33 1.00 -5.35
N SER A 362 12.89 -0.25 -5.18
CA SER A 362 13.57 -1.41 -5.74
C SER A 362 12.60 -2.53 -6.12
N TYR A 363 13.09 -3.45 -6.95
CA TYR A 363 12.39 -4.62 -7.39
C TYR A 363 13.37 -5.75 -7.72
N LEU A 364 13.26 -6.86 -7.01
CA LEU A 364 13.94 -8.11 -7.28
C LEU A 364 12.91 -9.08 -7.87
N PHE A 365 13.22 -9.74 -8.98
CA PHE A 365 12.43 -10.89 -9.42
C PHE A 365 13.32 -12.00 -9.98
N LEU A 366 12.93 -13.23 -9.66
CA LEU A 366 13.62 -14.45 -10.08
C LEU A 366 12.64 -15.34 -10.85
N ILE A 367 13.15 -16.00 -11.87
CA ILE A 367 12.46 -17.04 -12.65
C ILE A 367 13.31 -18.32 -12.52
N PRO A 368 13.15 -19.09 -11.43
CA PRO A 368 14.02 -20.22 -11.12
C PRO A 368 14.11 -21.26 -12.24
N GLU A 369 12.98 -21.64 -12.84
CA GLU A 369 12.96 -22.60 -13.95
C GLU A 369 13.66 -22.10 -15.23
N GLN A 370 13.98 -20.81 -15.29
CA GLN A 370 14.75 -20.19 -16.36
C GLN A 370 16.15 -19.78 -15.89
N ASN A 371 16.58 -20.09 -14.66
CA ASN A 371 17.83 -19.58 -14.06
C ASN A 371 18.05 -18.08 -14.31
N THR A 372 16.99 -17.28 -14.24
CA THR A 372 17.05 -15.84 -14.56
C THR A 372 16.71 -15.02 -13.33
N GLY A 373 17.49 -13.98 -13.09
CA GLY A 373 17.23 -13.02 -12.01
C GLY A 373 17.43 -11.61 -12.50
N VAL A 374 16.61 -10.70 -12.01
CA VAL A 374 16.75 -9.26 -12.27
C VAL A 374 16.58 -8.50 -10.98
N PHE A 375 17.48 -7.54 -10.77
CA PHE A 375 17.36 -6.56 -9.71
C PHE A 375 17.41 -5.16 -10.31
N LEU A 376 16.42 -4.35 -9.95
CA LEU A 376 16.27 -2.95 -10.33
C LEU A 376 16.16 -2.10 -9.05
N THR A 377 16.95 -1.05 -8.96
CA THR A 377 16.86 -0.05 -7.87
C THR A 377 17.02 1.36 -8.41
N TYR A 378 16.33 2.33 -7.81
CA TYR A 378 16.35 3.72 -8.26
C TYR A 378 16.11 4.69 -7.10
N ASN A 379 16.75 5.85 -7.16
CA ASN A 379 16.73 6.87 -6.10
C ASN A 379 15.58 7.88 -6.25
N GLN A 380 14.40 7.38 -6.63
CA GLN A 380 13.18 8.16 -6.69
C GLN A 380 12.01 7.26 -6.30
N THR A 381 11.04 7.77 -5.54
CA THR A 381 9.76 7.06 -5.40
C THR A 381 8.99 7.15 -6.71
N GLY A 382 8.58 6.02 -7.29
CA GLY A 382 7.92 6.01 -8.60
C GLY A 382 7.59 4.63 -9.14
N ALA A 383 6.97 4.59 -10.32
CA ALA A 383 6.40 3.40 -10.93
C ALA A 383 7.33 2.67 -11.91
N LEU A 384 8.64 2.96 -11.90
CA LEU A 384 9.59 2.40 -12.88
C LEU A 384 9.53 0.87 -12.94
N ARG A 385 9.43 0.20 -11.78
CA ARG A 385 9.31 -1.27 -11.72
C ARG A 385 8.03 -1.80 -12.38
N SER A 386 6.92 -1.08 -12.27
CA SER A 386 5.63 -1.44 -12.88
C SER A 386 5.64 -1.29 -14.40
N LEU A 387 6.55 -0.45 -14.94
CA LEU A 387 6.82 -0.34 -16.37
C LEU A 387 7.84 -1.40 -16.83
N PHE A 388 8.89 -1.62 -16.04
CA PHE A 388 10.00 -2.50 -16.40
C PHE A 388 9.58 -3.96 -16.47
N TYR A 389 8.88 -4.46 -15.43
CA TYR A 389 8.49 -5.85 -15.34
C TYR A 389 7.68 -6.35 -16.54
N PRO A 390 6.54 -5.74 -16.93
CA PRO A 390 5.79 -6.19 -18.10
C PRO A 390 6.61 -6.05 -19.39
N ALA A 391 7.42 -5.00 -19.55
CA ALA A 391 8.26 -4.83 -20.74
C ALA A 391 9.31 -5.95 -20.86
N PHE A 392 9.94 -6.33 -19.75
CA PHE A 392 10.94 -7.39 -19.70
C PHE A 392 10.33 -8.77 -19.94
N ILE A 393 9.20 -9.09 -19.28
CA ILE A 393 8.52 -10.38 -19.47
C ILE A 393 8.04 -10.53 -20.91
N ASN A 394 7.42 -9.51 -21.51
CA ASN A 394 6.96 -9.60 -22.90
C ASN A 394 8.10 -9.78 -23.91
N GLU A 395 9.28 -9.18 -23.68
CA GLU A 395 10.41 -9.25 -24.61
C GLU A 395 11.11 -10.62 -24.57
N PHE A 396 11.35 -11.16 -23.36
CA PHE A 396 12.24 -12.31 -23.16
C PHE A 396 11.51 -13.58 -22.72
N PHE A 397 10.36 -13.46 -22.06
CA PHE A 397 9.60 -14.59 -21.50
C PHE A 397 8.08 -14.45 -21.72
N PRO A 398 7.61 -14.22 -22.96
CA PRO A 398 6.20 -13.94 -23.23
C PRO A 398 5.26 -15.06 -22.80
N GLN A 399 5.74 -16.29 -22.61
CA GLN A 399 4.96 -17.40 -22.06
C GLN A 399 4.38 -17.11 -20.66
N TYR A 400 4.96 -16.19 -19.89
CA TYR A 400 4.42 -15.77 -18.59
C TYR A 400 3.46 -14.58 -18.69
N ALA A 401 3.27 -14.03 -19.89
CA ALA A 401 2.29 -12.99 -20.22
C ALA A 401 1.14 -13.52 -21.07
N GLU A 402 1.14 -14.81 -21.43
CA GLU A 402 0.04 -15.45 -22.14
C GLU A 402 -1.21 -15.45 -21.28
N ALA A 403 -2.36 -15.13 -21.90
CA ALA A 403 -3.64 -15.14 -21.20
C ALA A 403 -3.90 -16.55 -20.62
N ALA A 404 -4.40 -16.58 -19.39
CA ALA A 404 -4.75 -17.83 -18.73
C ALA A 404 -5.84 -18.55 -19.52
N GLU A 405 -5.65 -19.85 -19.72
CA GLU A 405 -6.66 -20.73 -20.31
C GLU A 405 -7.57 -21.27 -19.21
N PHE A 406 -8.88 -21.20 -19.45
CA PHE A 406 -9.92 -21.71 -18.56
C PHE A 406 -10.67 -22.84 -19.26
N ASP A 407 -11.01 -23.88 -18.51
CA ASP A 407 -11.94 -24.91 -18.98
C ASP A 407 -13.32 -24.29 -19.26
N ASP A 408 -14.15 -24.96 -20.05
CA ASP A 408 -15.55 -24.56 -20.26
C ASP A 408 -16.26 -24.51 -18.90
N TYR A 409 -16.46 -23.30 -18.38
CA TYR A 409 -17.08 -23.03 -17.10
C TYR A 409 -18.49 -22.47 -17.30
N GLU A 410 -19.48 -23.05 -16.63
CA GLU A 410 -20.85 -22.51 -16.59
C GLU A 410 -20.94 -21.46 -15.48
N PRO A 411 -21.15 -20.17 -15.80
CA PRO A 411 -21.17 -19.13 -14.78
C PRO A 411 -22.34 -19.27 -13.81
N GLN A 412 -22.08 -18.97 -12.54
CA GLN A 412 -23.07 -19.04 -11.48
C GLN A 412 -24.19 -18.02 -11.71
N SER A 413 -25.40 -18.35 -11.29
CA SER A 413 -26.54 -17.44 -11.36
C SER A 413 -26.32 -16.20 -10.47
N ALA A 414 -27.04 -15.11 -10.78
CA ALA A 414 -27.01 -13.90 -9.96
C ALA A 414 -27.39 -14.18 -8.49
N ASP A 415 -28.33 -15.09 -8.23
CA ASP A 415 -28.74 -15.51 -6.88
C ASP A 415 -27.61 -16.20 -6.13
N GLU A 416 -26.85 -17.07 -6.80
CA GLU A 416 -25.69 -17.74 -6.19
C GLU A 416 -24.57 -16.76 -5.85
N LEU A 417 -24.33 -15.77 -6.72
CA LEU A 417 -23.29 -14.76 -6.55
C LEU A 417 -23.62 -13.72 -5.46
N GLN A 418 -24.88 -13.63 -5.02
CA GLN A 418 -25.29 -12.76 -3.93
C GLN A 418 -24.53 -13.02 -2.62
N ARG A 419 -23.97 -14.23 -2.45
CA ARG A 419 -23.09 -14.57 -1.31
C ARG A 419 -21.82 -13.72 -1.25
N TYR A 420 -21.36 -13.17 -2.37
CA TYR A 420 -20.23 -12.24 -2.44
C TYR A 420 -20.65 -10.78 -2.28
N ALA A 421 -21.92 -10.43 -2.42
CA ALA A 421 -22.37 -9.05 -2.30
C ALA A 421 -22.20 -8.50 -0.87
N GLY A 422 -21.67 -7.29 -0.74
CA GLY A 422 -21.40 -6.62 0.53
C GLY A 422 -20.26 -5.62 0.44
N LEU A 423 -19.94 -5.00 1.57
CA LEU A 423 -18.78 -4.14 1.72
C LEU A 423 -17.59 -4.96 2.18
N TYR A 424 -16.42 -4.70 1.62
CA TYR A 424 -15.15 -5.32 1.97
C TYR A 424 -14.21 -4.21 2.43
N ALA A 425 -13.54 -4.41 3.57
CA ALA A 425 -12.51 -3.49 4.04
C ALA A 425 -11.14 -4.14 3.92
N ASP A 426 -10.17 -3.41 3.36
CA ASP A 426 -8.80 -3.87 3.26
C ASP A 426 -8.19 -4.11 4.66
N LEU A 427 -7.50 -5.24 4.82
CA LEU A 427 -6.96 -5.65 6.11
C LEU A 427 -5.80 -4.77 6.61
N ARG A 428 -5.13 -4.07 5.70
CA ARG A 428 -3.95 -3.23 5.93
C ARG A 428 -4.31 -1.74 5.94
N LEU A 429 -5.22 -1.31 5.07
CA LEU A 429 -5.68 0.06 4.89
C LEU A 429 -7.20 0.12 4.98
N SER A 430 -7.76 0.09 6.19
CA SER A 430 -9.22 0.00 6.41
C SER A 430 -10.08 1.11 5.79
N THR A 431 -9.45 2.19 5.30
CA THR A 431 -10.10 3.25 4.51
C THR A 431 -10.41 2.83 3.08
N ILE A 432 -9.70 1.84 2.53
CA ILE A 432 -10.01 1.23 1.25
C ILE A 432 -11.17 0.27 1.50
N VAL A 433 -12.33 0.62 0.92
CA VAL A 433 -13.56 -0.16 1.03
C VAL A 433 -14.11 -0.42 -0.36
N SER A 434 -14.21 -1.69 -0.73
CA SER A 434 -14.86 -2.13 -1.96
C SER A 434 -16.30 -2.55 -1.70
N SER A 435 -17.23 -2.03 -2.49
CA SER A 435 -18.63 -2.44 -2.54
C SER A 435 -18.83 -3.42 -3.67
N VAL A 436 -19.25 -4.63 -3.35
CA VAL A 436 -19.55 -5.70 -4.31
C VAL A 436 -21.05 -5.95 -4.35
N SER A 437 -21.64 -6.03 -5.55
CA SER A 437 -23.07 -6.30 -5.75
C SER A 437 -23.31 -7.09 -7.04
N GLY A 438 -24.52 -7.61 -7.25
CA GLY A 438 -24.88 -8.20 -8.55
C GLY A 438 -24.84 -7.16 -9.68
N ALA A 439 -24.31 -7.53 -10.83
CA ALA A 439 -24.36 -6.70 -12.04
C ALA A 439 -25.51 -7.18 -12.95
N GLU A 440 -26.44 -6.28 -13.26
CA GLU A 440 -27.48 -6.44 -14.29
C GLU A 440 -28.37 -7.70 -14.17
N GLU A 441 -28.42 -8.35 -12.99
CA GLU A 441 -29.09 -9.64 -12.77
C GLU A 441 -28.64 -10.76 -13.73
N GLN A 442 -27.42 -10.68 -14.26
CA GLN A 442 -26.86 -11.64 -15.22
C GLN A 442 -26.00 -12.71 -14.52
N ALA A 443 -26.06 -13.94 -15.02
CA ALA A 443 -25.18 -15.01 -14.57
C ALA A 443 -23.71 -14.65 -14.83
N GLY A 444 -22.84 -14.93 -13.86
CA GLY A 444 -21.40 -14.67 -13.93
C GLY A 444 -20.99 -13.21 -13.83
N LYS A 445 -21.91 -12.27 -13.57
CA LYS A 445 -21.60 -10.83 -13.54
C LYS A 445 -21.78 -10.24 -12.15
N MET A 446 -20.72 -9.58 -11.67
CA MET A 446 -20.73 -8.80 -10.42
C MET A 446 -20.28 -7.37 -10.71
N ALA A 447 -20.77 -6.42 -9.94
CA ALA A 447 -20.25 -5.06 -9.91
C ALA A 447 -19.33 -4.91 -8.69
N ILE A 448 -18.21 -4.22 -8.88
CA ILE A 448 -17.33 -3.77 -7.80
C ILE A 448 -17.12 -2.26 -7.91
N GLN A 449 -17.10 -1.56 -6.78
CA GLN A 449 -16.88 -0.13 -6.74
C GLN A 449 -16.12 0.26 -5.48
N ASP A 450 -15.22 1.23 -5.61
CA ASP A 450 -14.48 1.83 -4.51
C ASP A 450 -14.38 3.36 -4.71
N ALA A 451 -13.77 4.04 -3.74
CA ALA A 451 -13.63 5.50 -3.73
C ALA A 451 -12.69 6.06 -4.81
N PHE A 452 -11.86 5.22 -5.44
CA PHE A 452 -10.80 5.63 -6.36
C PHE A 452 -11.17 5.32 -7.82
N LEU A 453 -11.47 4.07 -8.12
CA LEU A 453 -11.67 3.60 -9.49
C LEU A 453 -13.12 3.64 -9.95
N GLY A 454 -14.06 3.73 -9.01
CA GLY A 454 -15.49 3.73 -9.33
C GLY A 454 -16.01 2.38 -9.80
N PRO A 455 -17.23 2.34 -10.37
CA PRO A 455 -17.91 1.09 -10.68
C PRO A 455 -17.25 0.37 -11.87
N ARG A 456 -16.98 -0.92 -11.67
CA ARG A 456 -16.41 -1.87 -12.64
C ARG A 456 -17.25 -3.13 -12.67
N VAL A 457 -17.19 -3.85 -13.79
CA VAL A 457 -17.85 -5.14 -13.96
C VAL A 457 -16.81 -6.26 -13.84
N LEU A 458 -17.11 -7.22 -12.99
CA LEU A 458 -16.38 -8.46 -12.80
C LEU A 458 -17.10 -9.59 -13.56
N THR A 459 -16.37 -10.27 -14.45
CA THR A 459 -16.85 -11.44 -15.19
C THR A 459 -16.27 -12.71 -14.61
N GLN A 460 -17.13 -13.62 -14.18
CA GLN A 460 -16.73 -14.90 -13.62
C GLN A 460 -16.09 -15.79 -14.71
N VAL A 461 -14.92 -16.33 -14.41
CA VAL A 461 -14.18 -17.26 -15.27
C VAL A 461 -13.97 -18.62 -14.61
N GLU A 462 -14.00 -18.68 -13.28
CA GLU A 462 -14.09 -19.91 -12.47
C GLU A 462 -14.95 -19.68 -11.22
N GLU A 463 -15.19 -20.71 -10.40
CA GLU A 463 -16.08 -20.65 -9.22
C GLU A 463 -15.83 -19.44 -8.30
N ASN A 464 -14.56 -19.10 -8.06
CA ASN A 464 -14.17 -18.00 -7.20
C ASN A 464 -13.23 -16.98 -7.86
N LEU A 465 -13.12 -17.01 -9.19
CA LEU A 465 -12.24 -16.12 -9.97
C LEU A 465 -13.04 -15.29 -10.97
N PHE A 466 -12.73 -14.00 -11.02
CA PHE A 466 -13.35 -13.02 -11.89
C PHE A 466 -12.30 -12.20 -12.61
N VAL A 467 -12.62 -11.75 -13.82
CA VAL A 467 -11.85 -10.76 -14.57
C VAL A 467 -12.55 -9.41 -14.44
N ASP A 468 -11.82 -8.39 -14.02
CA ASP A 468 -12.26 -7.00 -14.14
C ASP A 468 -12.21 -6.58 -15.62
N GLU A 469 -13.36 -6.21 -16.17
CA GLU A 469 -13.52 -5.84 -17.58
C GLU A 469 -12.72 -4.59 -17.99
N ILE A 470 -12.36 -3.72 -17.04
CA ILE A 470 -11.58 -2.51 -17.33
C ILE A 470 -10.09 -2.80 -17.29
N SER A 471 -9.61 -3.42 -16.21
CA SER A 471 -8.16 -3.64 -16.02
C SER A 471 -7.65 -4.91 -16.70
N GLY A 472 -8.53 -5.86 -17.00
CA GLY A 472 -8.18 -7.20 -17.43
C GLY A 472 -7.48 -8.03 -16.35
N GLN A 473 -7.39 -7.54 -15.12
CA GLN A 473 -6.77 -8.24 -14.01
C GLN A 473 -7.78 -9.18 -13.33
N PHE A 474 -7.25 -10.18 -12.62
CA PHE A 474 -8.08 -11.07 -11.85
C PHE A 474 -8.37 -10.55 -10.45
N THR A 475 -9.59 -10.85 -10.02
CA THR A 475 -10.12 -10.64 -8.68
C THR A 475 -10.70 -11.96 -8.19
N ALA A 476 -10.35 -12.39 -6.97
CA ALA A 476 -10.81 -13.66 -6.43
C ALA A 476 -11.44 -13.53 -5.05
N PHE A 477 -12.34 -14.46 -4.75
CA PHE A 477 -12.99 -14.59 -3.45
C PHE A 477 -12.54 -15.87 -2.75
N LYS A 478 -12.56 -15.86 -1.41
CA LYS A 478 -12.33 -17.05 -0.60
C LYS A 478 -13.25 -17.07 0.60
N GLU A 479 -14.06 -18.11 0.68
CA GLU A 479 -14.95 -18.38 1.80
C GLU A 479 -14.26 -19.32 2.80
N HIS A 480 -14.43 -19.05 4.09
CA HIS A 480 -13.91 -19.88 5.17
C HIS A 480 -15.04 -20.63 5.88
N GLU A 481 -14.71 -21.69 6.61
CA GLU A 481 -15.67 -22.52 7.35
C GLU A 481 -16.45 -21.74 8.41
N ASP A 482 -15.90 -20.63 8.92
CA ASP A 482 -16.55 -19.72 9.87
C ASP A 482 -17.54 -18.75 9.20
N GLY A 483 -17.70 -18.83 7.88
CA GLY A 483 -18.55 -17.95 7.08
C GLY A 483 -17.92 -16.61 6.73
N SER A 484 -16.66 -16.36 7.11
CA SER A 484 -15.94 -15.18 6.65
C SER A 484 -15.60 -15.30 5.16
N VAL A 485 -15.66 -14.17 4.46
CA VAL A 485 -15.34 -14.08 3.04
C VAL A 485 -14.25 -13.04 2.86
N TYR A 486 -13.20 -13.42 2.15
CA TYR A 486 -12.13 -12.53 1.74
C TYR A 486 -12.19 -12.30 0.23
N LEU A 487 -11.76 -11.12 -0.18
CA LEU A 487 -11.57 -10.68 -1.55
C LEU A 487 -10.10 -10.31 -1.73
N LYS A 488 -9.53 -10.59 -2.90
CA LYS A 488 -8.27 -9.98 -3.33
C LYS A 488 -8.49 -9.29 -4.67
N GLU A 489 -8.34 -7.97 -4.67
CA GLU A 489 -8.29 -7.13 -5.86
C GLU A 489 -6.94 -6.41 -5.91
N PRO A 490 -5.93 -6.96 -6.61
CA PRO A 490 -4.57 -6.44 -6.54
C PRO A 490 -4.37 -5.06 -7.17
N TYR A 491 -5.34 -4.55 -7.92
CA TYR A 491 -5.24 -3.23 -8.54
C TYR A 491 -5.17 -2.13 -7.48
N LEU A 492 -6.11 -2.14 -6.52
CA LEU A 492 -6.17 -1.12 -5.45
C LEU A 492 -5.07 -1.33 -4.43
N ASN A 493 -4.94 -2.55 -3.94
CA ASN A 493 -3.92 -2.90 -2.97
C ASN A 493 -3.46 -4.35 -3.15
N PRO A 494 -2.26 -4.58 -3.71
CA PRO A 494 -1.71 -5.93 -3.84
C PRO A 494 -1.21 -6.49 -2.49
N MET A 495 -1.20 -5.68 -1.42
CA MET A 495 -0.52 -5.98 -0.16
C MET A 495 -1.39 -6.74 0.86
N GLY A 496 -2.62 -7.12 0.53
CA GLY A 496 -3.48 -7.83 1.46
C GLY A 496 -4.76 -8.31 0.83
N TYR A 497 -5.56 -9.01 1.64
CA TYR A 497 -6.95 -9.26 1.31
C TYR A 497 -7.82 -8.12 1.85
N GLU A 498 -9.03 -8.03 1.32
CA GLU A 498 -10.14 -7.32 1.92
C GLU A 498 -11.08 -8.32 2.59
N ARG A 499 -11.63 -7.96 3.74
CA ARG A 499 -12.58 -8.80 4.49
C ARG A 499 -13.99 -8.27 4.31
N LYS A 500 -14.90 -9.15 3.92
CA LYS A 500 -16.34 -8.84 3.88
C LYS A 500 -16.83 -8.47 5.27
N GLY A 501 -17.54 -7.35 5.36
CA GLY A 501 -18.26 -6.92 6.55
C GLY A 501 -19.36 -7.92 6.94
N VAL A 502 -19.68 -7.96 8.22
CA VAL A 502 -20.70 -8.87 8.75
C VAL A 502 -22.08 -8.28 8.47
N ALA A 503 -23.07 -9.14 8.18
CA ALA A 503 -24.45 -8.68 8.03
C ALA A 503 -24.87 -7.82 9.26
N PRO A 504 -25.35 -6.58 9.04
CA PRO A 504 -25.63 -5.66 10.13
C PRO A 504 -26.88 -6.10 10.88
N ALA A 505 -26.77 -6.19 12.21
CA ALA A 505 -27.87 -6.53 13.10
C ALA A 505 -28.93 -5.40 13.19
N GLY A 506 -28.55 -4.18 12.82
CA GLY A 506 -29.33 -2.97 12.95
C GLY A 506 -29.17 -2.28 14.30
N PHE A 507 -29.98 -1.26 14.55
CA PHE A 507 -29.99 -0.51 15.80
C PHE A 507 -31.40 -0.39 16.35
N ARG A 508 -31.52 -0.38 17.68
CA ARG A 508 -32.82 -0.29 18.37
C ARG A 508 -33.60 0.98 18.02
N ASP A 509 -32.91 2.07 17.73
CA ASP A 509 -33.46 3.41 17.51
C ASP A 509 -33.35 3.90 16.06
N VAL A 510 -33.03 3.01 15.11
CA VAL A 510 -32.97 3.31 13.67
C VAL A 510 -33.97 2.44 12.92
N SER A 511 -34.95 3.08 12.28
CA SER A 511 -35.86 2.36 11.38
C SER A 511 -35.11 1.91 10.12
N PRO A 512 -35.32 0.69 9.60
CA PRO A 512 -34.84 0.28 8.27
C PRO A 512 -35.33 1.18 7.14
N SER A 513 -36.45 1.89 7.33
CA SER A 513 -36.97 2.87 6.37
C SER A 513 -36.36 4.27 6.50
N SER A 514 -35.43 4.47 7.44
CA SER A 514 -34.72 5.75 7.59
C SER A 514 -33.88 6.00 6.35
N PRO A 515 -33.81 7.23 5.83
CA PRO A 515 -32.93 7.55 4.71
C PRO A 515 -31.44 7.46 5.08
N TYR A 516 -31.11 7.28 6.37
CA TYR A 516 -29.75 7.07 6.89
C TYR A 516 -29.46 5.62 7.27
N ALA A 517 -30.42 4.70 7.11
CA ALA A 517 -30.26 3.30 7.53
C ALA A 517 -29.09 2.63 6.80
N GLU A 518 -28.96 2.87 5.50
CA GLU A 518 -27.87 2.32 4.68
C GLU A 518 -26.50 2.68 5.24
N ALA A 519 -26.23 3.97 5.45
CA ALA A 519 -24.94 4.43 5.97
C ALA A 519 -24.63 3.86 7.37
N LEU A 520 -25.61 3.87 8.27
CA LEU A 520 -25.44 3.34 9.63
C LEU A 520 -25.19 1.83 9.62
N TYR A 521 -25.92 1.08 8.79
CA TYR A 521 -25.76 -0.37 8.66
C TYR A 521 -24.48 -0.75 7.93
N ALA A 522 -24.05 0.03 6.95
CA ALA A 522 -22.75 -0.11 6.30
C ALA A 522 -21.61 0.01 7.32
N LEU A 523 -21.64 1.05 8.16
CA LEU A 523 -20.62 1.25 9.19
C LEU A 523 -20.66 0.17 10.29
N GLN A 524 -21.86 -0.32 10.66
CA GLN A 524 -21.97 -1.46 11.57
C GLN A 524 -21.40 -2.74 10.94
N SER A 525 -21.67 -2.97 9.65
CA SER A 525 -21.17 -4.11 8.88
C SER A 525 -19.64 -4.13 8.83
N LEU A 526 -19.03 -2.96 8.65
CA LEU A 526 -17.57 -2.77 8.65
C LEU A 526 -16.95 -2.80 10.07
N GLY A 527 -17.75 -2.93 11.13
CA GLY A 527 -17.27 -3.04 12.50
C GLY A 527 -17.02 -1.72 13.22
N TYR A 528 -17.40 -0.57 12.64
CA TYR A 528 -17.28 0.73 13.32
C TYR A 528 -18.29 0.93 14.46
N TYR A 529 -19.36 0.12 14.47
CA TYR A 529 -20.31 0.02 15.58
C TYR A 529 -20.42 -1.43 16.05
N PRO A 530 -20.75 -1.68 17.32
CA PRO A 530 -21.07 -3.02 17.80
C PRO A 530 -22.18 -3.64 16.94
N ASN A 531 -21.96 -4.86 16.46
CA ASN A 531 -22.93 -5.59 15.65
C ASN A 531 -23.98 -6.28 16.53
N ASP A 532 -24.76 -5.48 17.26
CA ASP A 532 -25.84 -5.92 18.16
C ASP A 532 -27.07 -5.02 17.98
N ALA A 533 -28.20 -5.62 17.58
CA ALA A 533 -29.49 -4.95 17.39
C ALA A 533 -30.03 -4.24 18.63
N SER A 534 -29.55 -4.60 19.83
CA SER A 534 -29.92 -3.95 21.09
C SER A 534 -29.27 -2.57 21.29
N THR A 535 -28.21 -2.29 20.53
CA THR A 535 -27.43 -1.05 20.59
C THR A 535 -28.24 0.15 20.10
N SER A 536 -28.05 1.29 20.74
CA SER A 536 -28.63 2.59 20.37
C SER A 536 -27.52 3.49 19.85
N VAL A 537 -27.70 4.11 18.68
CA VAL A 537 -26.74 5.12 18.16
C VAL A 537 -27.20 6.54 18.44
N ASN A 538 -28.41 6.73 18.97
CA ASN A 538 -29.03 8.03 19.23
C ASN A 538 -28.93 8.94 18.00
N PRO A 539 -29.56 8.58 16.86
CA PRO A 539 -29.25 9.16 15.55
C PRO A 539 -29.40 10.69 15.48
N LYS A 540 -30.26 11.27 16.33
CA LYS A 540 -30.50 12.73 16.40
C LYS A 540 -29.60 13.47 17.39
N HIS A 541 -28.70 12.78 18.09
CA HIS A 541 -27.71 13.39 18.95
C HIS A 541 -26.82 14.32 18.12
N ILE A 542 -26.56 15.53 18.65
CA ILE A 542 -25.76 16.54 17.96
C ILE A 542 -24.29 16.23 18.20
N VAL A 543 -23.53 16.10 17.12
CA VAL A 543 -22.11 15.80 17.15
C VAL A 543 -21.34 17.07 17.56
N THR A 544 -20.42 16.90 18.50
CA THR A 544 -19.47 17.94 18.90
C THR A 544 -18.26 17.97 17.97
N ARG A 545 -17.49 19.06 18.00
CA ARG A 545 -16.24 19.16 17.22
C ARG A 545 -15.23 18.08 17.58
N ALA A 546 -15.14 17.71 18.87
CA ALA A 546 -14.25 16.65 19.32
C ALA A 546 -14.68 15.27 18.82
N GLU A 547 -15.97 14.93 18.94
CA GLU A 547 -16.52 13.66 18.44
C GLU A 547 -16.31 13.51 16.94
N PHE A 548 -16.59 14.56 16.15
CA PHE A 548 -16.37 14.53 14.71
C PHE A 548 -14.91 14.21 14.34
N VAL A 549 -13.95 14.91 14.95
CA VAL A 549 -12.53 14.69 14.70
C VAL A 549 -12.12 13.27 15.11
N GLU A 550 -12.52 12.85 16.31
CA GLU A 550 -12.17 11.52 16.82
C GLU A 550 -12.73 10.40 15.93
N GLU A 551 -13.99 10.51 15.49
CA GLU A 551 -14.62 9.52 14.61
C GLU A 551 -13.93 9.46 13.24
N ILE A 552 -13.67 10.61 12.59
CA ILE A 552 -12.99 10.65 11.29
C ILE A 552 -11.59 10.04 11.40
N LEU A 553 -10.80 10.43 12.41
CA LEU A 553 -9.45 9.90 12.56
C LEU A 553 -9.42 8.40 12.86
N LYS A 554 -10.35 7.89 13.67
CA LYS A 554 -10.47 6.45 13.93
C LYS A 554 -10.82 5.66 12.67
N VAL A 555 -11.77 6.15 11.87
CA VAL A 555 -12.09 5.51 10.57
C VAL A 555 -10.88 5.54 9.64
N SER A 556 -10.11 6.62 9.67
CA SER A 556 -8.86 6.75 8.91
C SER A 556 -7.67 5.98 9.49
N ASN A 557 -7.86 5.20 10.56
CA ASN A 557 -6.80 4.51 11.31
C ASN A 557 -5.65 5.44 11.74
N ILE A 558 -5.95 6.72 12.00
CA ILE A 558 -5.00 7.71 12.50
C ILE A 558 -5.08 7.69 14.04
N PRO A 559 -4.01 7.30 14.75
CA PRO A 559 -4.03 7.22 16.20
C PRO A 559 -4.07 8.61 16.86
N ALA A 560 -4.45 8.63 18.12
CA ALA A 560 -4.31 9.81 18.96
C ALA A 560 -2.82 10.17 19.14
N SER A 561 -2.49 11.46 19.02
CA SER A 561 -1.12 11.95 19.13
C SER A 561 -0.57 11.71 20.54
N LYS A 562 0.68 11.24 20.60
CA LYS A 562 1.45 11.14 21.85
C LYS A 562 2.01 12.50 22.29
N THR A 563 1.97 13.51 21.41
CA THR A 563 2.45 14.86 21.72
C THR A 563 1.47 15.56 22.66
N SER A 564 2.00 16.20 23.70
CA SER A 564 1.17 16.98 24.62
C SER A 564 0.66 18.25 23.92
N PRO A 565 -0.65 18.58 24.05
CA PRO A 565 -1.18 19.85 23.57
C PRO A 565 -0.41 21.05 24.14
N ALA A 566 -0.21 22.07 23.31
CA ALA A 566 0.50 23.28 23.73
C ALA A 566 -0.21 23.96 24.93
N GLU A 567 0.56 24.63 25.79
CA GLU A 567 0.00 25.33 26.95
C GLU A 567 -1.04 26.40 26.53
N GLY A 568 -2.17 26.42 27.25
CA GLY A 568 -3.28 27.35 27.03
C GLY A 568 -4.26 26.93 25.93
N THR A 569 -4.15 25.72 25.40
CA THR A 569 -5.15 25.13 24.51
C THR A 569 -6.39 24.68 25.29
N ASP A 570 -7.59 24.94 24.75
CA ASP A 570 -8.86 24.64 25.43
C ASP A 570 -9.31 23.18 25.35
N TRP A 571 -8.53 22.32 24.69
CA TRP A 571 -8.73 20.87 24.63
C TRP A 571 -7.72 20.06 25.45
N ALA A 572 -6.72 20.68 26.08
CA ALA A 572 -5.63 19.97 26.76
C ALA A 572 -6.09 18.96 27.83
N GLN A 573 -7.26 19.21 28.44
CA GLN A 573 -7.87 18.35 29.46
C GLN A 573 -9.09 17.57 28.94
N HIS A 574 -9.36 17.61 27.64
CA HIS A 574 -10.46 16.90 27.01
C HIS A 574 -10.12 15.41 26.83
N ALA A 575 -11.11 14.52 26.89
CA ALA A 575 -10.88 13.09 26.68
C ALA A 575 -10.25 12.79 25.31
N SER A 576 -10.74 13.48 24.26
CA SER A 576 -10.22 13.39 22.89
C SER A 576 -8.98 14.26 22.61
N ALA A 577 -8.25 14.74 23.64
CA ALA A 577 -7.15 15.69 23.46
C ALA A 577 -6.10 15.21 22.46
N GLY A 578 -5.75 13.91 22.50
CA GLY A 578 -4.78 13.31 21.58
C GLY A 578 -5.26 13.29 20.13
N TYR A 579 -6.55 12.98 19.88
CA TYR A 579 -7.12 13.04 18.51
C TYR A 579 -7.23 14.46 17.98
N ILE A 580 -7.63 15.42 18.83
CA ILE A 580 -7.65 16.84 18.45
C ILE A 580 -6.23 17.32 18.12
N GLN A 581 -5.23 16.85 18.87
CA GLN A 581 -3.83 17.14 18.60
C GLN A 581 -3.37 16.52 17.27
N SER A 582 -3.74 15.27 16.96
CA SER A 582 -3.48 14.66 15.64
C SER A 582 -4.11 15.48 14.51
N ALA A 583 -5.37 15.91 14.66
CA ALA A 583 -6.05 16.73 13.66
C ALA A 583 -5.35 18.07 13.41
N LEU A 584 -4.74 18.67 14.43
CA LEU A 584 -3.90 19.87 14.27
C LEU A 584 -2.62 19.54 13.50
N GLU A 585 -1.95 18.45 13.84
CA GLU A 585 -0.67 18.03 13.27
C GLU A 585 -0.77 17.68 11.78
N ILE A 586 -1.89 17.07 11.37
CA ILE A 586 -2.17 16.78 9.94
C ILE A 586 -2.82 17.95 9.19
N GLY A 587 -3.09 19.08 9.87
CA GLY A 587 -3.66 20.27 9.25
C GLY A 587 -5.17 20.23 8.99
N MET A 588 -5.89 19.23 9.52
CA MET A 588 -7.36 19.12 9.46
C MET A 588 -8.04 20.32 10.13
N MET A 589 -7.41 20.92 11.12
CA MET A 589 -7.85 22.17 11.74
C MET A 589 -6.83 23.30 11.53
N GLY A 590 -7.29 24.56 11.60
CA GLY A 590 -6.40 25.72 11.55
C GLY A 590 -5.57 25.86 12.84
N ASP A 591 -4.46 26.60 12.76
CA ASP A 591 -3.63 26.93 13.93
C ASP A 591 -4.45 27.80 14.91
N THR A 592 -4.91 27.18 15.99
CA THR A 592 -5.77 27.81 17.00
C THR A 592 -5.47 27.24 18.39
N LYS A 593 -5.63 28.07 19.42
CA LYS A 593 -5.68 27.61 20.82
C LYS A 593 -7.10 27.47 21.37
N GLN A 594 -8.11 27.72 20.52
CA GLN A 594 -9.52 27.78 20.89
C GLN A 594 -10.33 26.90 19.92
N PHE A 595 -10.24 25.58 20.11
CA PHE A 595 -10.94 24.58 19.31
C PHE A 595 -12.40 24.41 19.73
N LYS A 596 -12.72 24.64 21.02
CA LYS A 596 -14.04 24.45 21.64
C LYS A 596 -14.57 23.01 21.45
N PRO A 597 -13.91 22.00 22.05
CA PRO A 597 -14.18 20.59 21.78
C PRO A 597 -15.65 20.19 21.98
N ASN A 598 -16.31 20.74 23.01
CA ASN A 598 -17.71 20.43 23.35
C ASN A 598 -18.75 21.23 22.54
N GLN A 599 -18.32 22.11 21.64
CA GLN A 599 -19.26 22.86 20.80
C GLN A 599 -19.83 21.93 19.74
N ALA A 600 -21.15 22.02 19.50
CA ALA A 600 -21.77 21.41 18.33
C ALA A 600 -21.04 21.84 17.05
N ILE A 601 -20.67 20.86 16.22
CA ILE A 601 -20.10 21.13 14.90
C ILE A 601 -21.21 21.43 13.91
N THR A 602 -21.06 22.49 13.14
CA THR A 602 -21.96 22.78 12.01
C THR A 602 -21.50 22.02 10.77
N ARG A 603 -22.43 21.73 9.84
CA ARG A 603 -22.10 21.01 8.59
C ARG A 603 -20.97 21.69 7.79
N GLN A 604 -20.98 23.02 7.72
CA GLN A 604 -19.92 23.77 7.04
C GLN A 604 -18.55 23.71 7.73
N GLU A 605 -18.51 23.53 9.07
CA GLU A 605 -17.26 23.34 9.81
C GLU A 605 -16.68 21.95 9.53
N ALA A 606 -17.53 20.91 9.52
CA ALA A 606 -17.15 19.55 9.14
C ALA A 606 -16.59 19.53 7.70
N ALA A 607 -17.29 20.16 6.75
CA ALA A 607 -16.83 20.29 5.37
C ALA A 607 -15.45 20.95 5.28
N VAL A 608 -15.21 22.04 6.03
CA VAL A 608 -13.91 22.75 6.02
C VAL A 608 -12.79 21.91 6.60
N MET A 609 -13.06 21.11 7.63
CA MET A 609 -12.06 20.20 8.20
C MET A 609 -11.63 19.14 7.18
N LEU A 610 -12.57 18.53 6.47
CA LEU A 610 -12.28 17.57 5.41
C LEU A 610 -11.58 18.23 4.22
N TRP A 611 -12.09 19.38 3.76
CA TRP A 611 -11.49 20.14 2.66
C TRP A 611 -10.01 20.48 2.89
N ARG A 612 -9.58 20.75 4.14
CA ARG A 612 -8.17 21.02 4.43
C ARG A 612 -7.24 19.86 4.09
N ILE A 613 -7.74 18.64 4.21
CA ILE A 613 -7.02 17.41 3.86
C ILE A 613 -7.12 17.18 2.35
N TYR A 614 -8.33 17.20 1.81
CA TYR A 614 -8.60 16.83 0.42
C TYR A 614 -8.12 17.84 -0.62
N LYS A 615 -7.98 19.11 -0.27
CA LYS A 615 -7.50 20.13 -1.24
C LYS A 615 -6.06 19.93 -1.71
N LEU A 616 -5.30 19.06 -1.04
CA LEU A 616 -3.98 18.62 -1.49
C LEU A 616 -4.07 17.69 -2.71
N GLN A 617 -5.18 16.97 -2.83
CA GLN A 617 -5.47 16.03 -3.92
C GLN A 617 -6.37 16.69 -4.99
N TYR A 618 -7.38 17.45 -4.57
CA TYR A 618 -8.36 18.08 -5.46
C TYR A 618 -8.29 19.61 -5.39
N PRO A 619 -7.80 20.29 -6.43
CA PRO A 619 -7.69 21.74 -6.44
C PRO A 619 -9.06 22.44 -6.40
N ASP A 620 -9.14 23.61 -5.74
CA ASP A 620 -10.39 24.36 -5.54
C ASP A 620 -11.06 24.75 -6.87
N GLU A 621 -10.26 24.98 -7.90
CA GLU A 621 -10.68 25.37 -9.26
C GLU A 621 -11.68 24.36 -9.85
N LEU A 622 -11.54 23.08 -9.50
CA LEU A 622 -12.37 21.98 -9.99
C LEU A 622 -13.84 22.14 -9.60
N PHE A 623 -14.12 22.83 -8.49
CA PHE A 623 -15.47 22.93 -7.93
C PHE A 623 -16.09 24.32 -8.13
N THR A 624 -15.43 25.21 -8.88
CA THR A 624 -15.88 26.61 -9.05
C THR A 624 -17.28 26.72 -9.65
N GLU A 625 -17.64 25.84 -10.59
CA GLU A 625 -18.95 25.80 -11.26
C GLU A 625 -20.08 25.20 -10.39
N VAL A 626 -19.75 24.59 -9.24
CA VAL A 626 -20.77 24.07 -8.32
C VAL A 626 -21.62 25.23 -7.78
N LYS A 627 -22.93 25.16 -8.04
CA LYS A 627 -23.91 26.16 -7.63
C LYS A 627 -24.41 25.86 -6.24
N LEU A 628 -24.27 26.81 -5.33
CA LEU A 628 -24.84 26.72 -3.99
C LEU A 628 -26.12 27.57 -3.91
N SER A 629 -27.14 27.02 -3.27
CA SER A 629 -28.28 27.76 -2.72
C SER A 629 -28.18 27.79 -1.19
N GLY A 630 -29.13 28.44 -0.52
CA GLY A 630 -29.13 28.53 0.94
C GLY A 630 -28.11 29.52 1.52
N ASN A 631 -27.73 29.33 2.79
CA ASN A 631 -26.93 30.28 3.57
C ASN A 631 -25.61 29.67 4.06
N THR A 632 -24.63 29.59 3.15
CA THR A 632 -23.25 29.18 3.43
C THR A 632 -22.40 30.40 3.77
N SER A 633 -21.56 30.30 4.80
CA SER A 633 -20.63 31.39 5.16
C SER A 633 -19.51 31.48 4.13
N GLU A 634 -19.08 32.69 3.75
CA GLU A 634 -18.06 32.90 2.69
C GLU A 634 -16.79 32.05 2.89
N TRP A 635 -16.30 31.95 4.13
CA TRP A 635 -15.09 31.18 4.48
C TRP A 635 -15.23 29.66 4.28
N ALA A 636 -16.46 29.16 4.17
CA ALA A 636 -16.75 27.73 3.99
C ALA A 636 -17.20 27.39 2.57
N VAL A 637 -17.38 28.38 1.68
CA VAL A 637 -17.88 28.17 0.32
C VAL A 637 -17.01 27.18 -0.48
N PRO A 638 -15.66 27.28 -0.51
CA PRO A 638 -14.83 26.33 -1.26
C PRO A 638 -15.03 24.89 -0.78
N ALA A 639 -15.04 24.70 0.54
CA ALA A 639 -15.24 23.39 1.14
C ALA A 639 -16.63 22.81 0.83
N VAL A 640 -17.70 23.59 0.97
CA VAL A 640 -19.06 23.11 0.68
C VAL A 640 -19.21 22.79 -0.81
N LYS A 641 -18.61 23.57 -1.71
CA LYS A 641 -18.57 23.26 -3.15
C LYS A 641 -17.85 21.94 -3.43
N MET A 642 -16.72 21.68 -2.77
CA MET A 642 -16.01 20.40 -2.87
C MET A 642 -16.90 19.24 -2.41
N MET A 643 -17.55 19.34 -1.24
CA MET A 643 -18.42 18.29 -0.72
C MET A 643 -19.58 17.98 -1.69
N ILE A 644 -20.23 19.01 -2.24
CA ILE A 644 -21.31 18.85 -3.22
C ILE A 644 -20.79 18.27 -4.53
N GLY A 645 -19.69 18.82 -5.06
CA GLY A 645 -19.10 18.40 -6.33
C GLY A 645 -18.63 16.96 -6.32
N LEU A 646 -18.09 16.48 -5.19
CA LEU A 646 -17.66 15.10 -5.00
C LEU A 646 -18.80 14.15 -4.59
N GLY A 647 -20.00 14.66 -4.27
CA GLY A 647 -21.11 13.83 -3.79
C GLY A 647 -20.97 13.35 -2.34
N ILE A 648 -20.15 14.00 -1.53
CA ILE A 648 -19.91 13.66 -0.11
C ILE A 648 -20.95 14.38 0.74
N TYR A 649 -22.20 13.92 0.69
CA TYR A 649 -23.27 14.45 1.52
C TYR A 649 -24.40 13.43 1.75
N GLY A 650 -25.18 13.65 2.80
CA GLY A 650 -26.34 12.81 3.10
C GLY A 650 -27.65 13.32 2.48
N PRO A 651 -28.75 12.58 2.69
CA PRO A 651 -30.07 12.88 2.11
C PRO A 651 -30.70 14.19 2.62
N GLU A 652 -30.09 14.87 3.58
CA GLU A 652 -30.50 16.19 4.06
C GLU A 652 -30.18 17.34 3.12
N VAL A 653 -29.34 17.14 2.11
CA VAL A 653 -28.97 18.18 1.14
C VAL A 653 -30.02 18.26 0.04
N ASP A 654 -30.55 19.46 -0.16
CA ASP A 654 -31.59 19.71 -1.18
C ASP A 654 -30.92 20.10 -2.50
N ILE A 655 -30.98 19.23 -3.51
CA ILE A 655 -30.54 19.55 -4.88
C ILE A 655 -31.73 20.05 -5.69
N HIS A 656 -31.66 21.29 -6.17
CA HIS A 656 -32.70 21.93 -6.97
C HIS A 656 -32.60 21.56 -8.45
N SER A 657 -33.68 21.75 -9.20
CA SER A 657 -33.77 21.41 -10.62
C SER A 657 -32.81 22.18 -11.53
N ASP A 658 -32.28 23.33 -11.07
CA ASP A 658 -31.28 24.13 -11.78
C ASP A 658 -29.83 23.71 -11.47
N GLY A 659 -29.66 22.63 -10.69
CA GLY A 659 -28.39 22.10 -10.23
C GLY A 659 -27.82 22.80 -8.99
N SER A 660 -28.50 23.80 -8.43
CA SER A 660 -28.05 24.44 -7.20
C SER A 660 -28.37 23.58 -5.96
N ALA A 661 -27.47 23.56 -4.98
CA ALA A 661 -27.58 22.72 -3.79
C ALA A 661 -27.67 23.53 -2.49
N ASP A 662 -28.67 23.26 -1.64
CA ASP A 662 -28.73 23.77 -0.26
C ASP A 662 -28.15 22.71 0.69
N PHE A 663 -26.89 22.91 1.08
CA PHE A 663 -26.18 22.06 2.04
C PHE A 663 -26.71 22.23 3.49
N GLN A 664 -27.54 23.25 3.72
CA GLN A 664 -28.02 23.70 5.03
C GLN A 664 -26.86 23.93 6.02
N SER A 665 -25.79 24.53 5.49
CA SER A 665 -24.45 24.74 6.05
C SER A 665 -24.35 25.10 7.53
N LYS A 666 -25.28 25.92 8.05
CA LYS A 666 -25.25 26.42 9.44
C LYS A 666 -25.95 25.50 10.45
N LYS A 667 -26.61 24.43 10.01
CA LYS A 667 -27.23 23.47 10.92
C LYS A 667 -26.14 22.66 11.64
N PRO A 668 -26.36 22.33 12.94
CA PRO A 668 -25.54 21.35 13.63
C PRO A 668 -25.63 19.98 12.95
N LEU A 669 -24.50 19.29 12.85
CA LEU A 669 -24.42 17.90 12.39
C LEU A 669 -24.93 16.96 13.50
N ASN A 670 -25.66 15.92 13.13
CA ASN A 670 -26.07 14.85 14.05
C ASN A 670 -25.45 13.51 13.66
N VAL A 671 -25.54 12.51 14.55
CA VAL A 671 -24.86 11.21 14.39
C VAL A 671 -25.21 10.51 13.07
N GLN A 672 -26.48 10.49 12.66
CA GLN A 672 -26.89 9.86 11.40
C GLN A 672 -26.33 10.60 10.16
N GLU A 673 -26.22 11.93 10.21
CA GLU A 673 -25.65 12.75 9.13
C GLU A 673 -24.14 12.53 9.07
N ASN A 674 -23.47 12.42 10.23
CA ASN A 674 -22.05 12.10 10.28
C ASN A 674 -21.77 10.69 9.73
N ALA A 675 -22.61 9.71 10.07
CA ALA A 675 -22.53 8.37 9.51
C ALA A 675 -22.65 8.38 7.97
N ALA A 676 -23.56 9.20 7.42
CA ALA A 676 -23.67 9.37 5.97
C ALA A 676 -22.39 9.98 5.36
N PHE A 677 -21.77 10.97 6.01
CA PHE A 677 -20.48 11.50 5.56
C PHE A 677 -19.40 10.45 5.55
N ILE A 678 -19.23 9.71 6.64
CA ILE A 678 -18.21 8.65 6.75
C ILE A 678 -18.45 7.57 5.69
N TYR A 679 -19.69 7.12 5.54
CA TYR A 679 -20.04 6.14 4.49
C TYR A 679 -19.68 6.64 3.09
N LYS A 680 -20.00 7.90 2.77
CA LYS A 680 -19.63 8.51 1.49
C LYS A 680 -18.13 8.67 1.32
N LEU A 681 -17.39 9.02 2.37
CA LEU A 681 -15.92 9.08 2.30
C LEU A 681 -15.30 7.71 1.96
N LEU A 682 -15.94 6.62 2.37
CA LEU A 682 -15.45 5.26 2.11
C LEU A 682 -15.87 4.70 0.75
N THR A 683 -17.01 5.12 0.19
CA THR A 683 -17.61 4.45 -0.99
C THR A 683 -17.86 5.35 -2.22
N GLN A 684 -17.79 6.67 -2.06
CA GLN A 684 -18.03 7.61 -3.16
C GLN A 684 -16.79 7.68 -4.08
N PRO A 685 -16.92 7.53 -5.40
CA PRO A 685 -15.78 7.43 -6.33
C PRO A 685 -15.21 8.82 -6.65
N THR A 686 -14.56 9.44 -5.66
CA THR A 686 -14.17 10.85 -5.70
C THR A 686 -13.15 11.15 -6.80
N ASP A 687 -12.20 10.24 -7.06
CA ASP A 687 -11.20 10.43 -8.13
C ASP A 687 -11.84 10.41 -9.52
N GLN A 688 -12.76 9.47 -9.77
CA GLN A 688 -13.48 9.41 -11.04
C GLN A 688 -14.34 10.66 -11.26
N ILE A 689 -15.04 11.12 -10.21
CA ILE A 689 -15.85 12.34 -10.25
C ILE A 689 -14.95 13.56 -10.53
N ALA A 690 -13.81 13.66 -9.86
CA ALA A 690 -12.86 14.73 -10.05
C ALA A 690 -12.30 14.75 -11.49
N ALA A 691 -11.95 13.59 -12.04
CA ALA A 691 -11.47 13.45 -13.41
C ALA A 691 -12.54 13.86 -14.45
N ALA A 692 -13.80 13.50 -14.22
CA ALA A 692 -14.92 13.92 -15.06
C ALA A 692 -15.10 15.45 -15.06
N LEU A 693 -15.11 16.07 -13.87
CA LEU A 693 -15.20 17.53 -13.72
C LEU A 693 -14.04 18.24 -14.44
N ALA A 694 -12.81 17.73 -14.32
CA ALA A 694 -11.64 18.33 -14.97
C ALA A 694 -11.76 18.24 -16.51
N SER A 695 -12.27 17.13 -17.02
CA SER A 695 -12.49 16.90 -18.45
C SER A 695 -13.57 17.83 -19.01
N GLU A 696 -14.68 18.00 -18.31
CA GLU A 696 -15.75 18.94 -18.68
C GLU A 696 -15.25 20.39 -18.72
N GLN A 697 -14.45 20.80 -17.73
CA GLN A 697 -13.85 22.14 -17.72
C GLN A 697 -12.86 22.36 -18.87
N ALA A 698 -12.04 21.37 -19.19
CA ALA A 698 -11.11 21.43 -20.32
C ALA A 698 -11.86 21.57 -21.66
N GLN A 699 -12.95 20.81 -21.85
CA GLN A 699 -13.80 20.92 -23.03
C GLN A 699 -14.47 22.29 -23.14
N ALA A 700 -15.02 22.81 -22.04
CA ALA A 700 -15.62 24.14 -22.00
C ALA A 700 -14.60 25.24 -22.38
N ALA A 701 -13.38 25.18 -21.84
CA ALA A 701 -12.32 26.12 -22.17
C ALA A 701 -11.94 26.11 -23.65
N THR A 702 -11.84 24.92 -24.27
CA THR A 702 -11.56 24.80 -25.72
C THR A 702 -12.69 25.36 -26.58
N SER A 703 -13.96 25.12 -26.22
CA SER A 703 -15.11 25.64 -26.97
C SER A 703 -15.26 27.17 -26.89
N SER A 704 -14.81 27.78 -25.78
CA SER A 704 -14.85 29.25 -25.60
C SER A 704 -13.69 30.00 -26.25
N GLY A 705 -12.66 29.28 -26.73
CA GLY A 705 -11.51 29.86 -27.44
C GLY A 705 -11.62 29.87 -28.97
N GLU A 706 -12.67 29.25 -29.52
CA GLU A 706 -12.97 29.23 -30.96
C GLU A 706 -14.07 30.24 -31.38
N GLU A 707 -14.66 30.97 -30.43
CA GLU A 707 -15.51 32.15 -30.67
C GLU A 707 -14.72 33.46 -30.54
#